data_AF-A0A7C6BWK0-F1
#
_entry.id   AF-A0A7C6BWK0-F1
#
_cell.length_a   1.000
_cell.length_b   1.000
_cell.length_c   1.000
_cell.angle_alpha   90.00
_cell.angle_beta   90.00
_cell.angle_gamma   90.00
#
_symmetry.space_group_name_H-M   'P 1'
#
loop_
_entity.id
_entity.type
_entity.pdbx_description
1 polymer ?
#
loop_
_entity_poly.entity_id
_entity_poly.type
_entity_poly.pdbx_seq_one_letter_code
_entity_poly.pdbx_strand_id
1 'polypeptide(L)'
;MKGDYTIFKKTNILIVSLFLIIMFMGSSAAAEDNIINNSHVYIESNNSCNTVSSLSANTTTAPYDETEYEFSENINASTEELDYLSGCCSVLLHVRDGYDVFAYRRDSTYAANLYITVTSWYGKTAVKEYKTTNSYFFHTIVTLDGWMVGIGGADVPGVVQQLEKLAGNTAASGKITSSTINSALTLVSRLAGIGHFVIKAPNNVVGYAIVNGGRRSGIFTMGNGQYLAVPNSPSCYRNGYVSTSSPVATTMSLAYNNPWGVNHRNVIAYEYVRTSDLFNYITKINVYASKSLASDNIIFRGKFISGSSLPTTPSKRYIGQIVNTVTRPSTQFGYENMIYTYCAILDNYNTSGSLPGSVGVNQWRVTVGDAIGVAEYVKNYVEINHKLPSSVTVNGLGISMPAFLKILTDSVVQIHANQLNSLINPKNYGTAPSPVDKMSSGDMSLQEYIFIAQNVKKFMENKGRAPNIAPDTDLGPYVTSLGPKFSYQNMIYTYSKILDTYNKTGRLPATIDVKPWSIITNYQRATFTLQQTLIAAQWVKEYVETNQKLPEQVTINDKNINLPSFLKLLTTVIQKINNNDHTPTHLTNTYQNPTAPQDTIKTGQLTKAKYLEIAGQIQRYMDRNLQAPNYSTKTGLGTYWGYHNLIYTYSK
;
A
#
# COMPACT_ATOMS: atom_id res chain seq x y z
N MET A 1 33.78 3.84 49.77
CA MET A 1 32.36 3.43 49.78
C MET A 1 32.02 3.01 48.34
N LYS A 2 32.18 1.73 47.98
CA LYS A 2 31.13 0.69 47.92
C LYS A 2 29.85 1.15 47.20
N GLY A 3 29.55 0.54 46.06
CA GLY A 3 28.33 0.74 45.29
C GLY A 3 28.39 0.07 43.91
N ASP A 4 28.18 -1.24 43.88
CA ASP A 4 28.34 -2.20 42.78
C ASP A 4 27.17 -2.22 41.75
N TYR A 5 27.50 -2.60 40.50
CA TYR A 5 26.73 -3.27 39.42
C TYR A 5 25.21 -2.98 39.24
N THR A 6 24.67 -2.72 38.03
CA THR A 6 24.32 -3.78 37.06
C THR A 6 23.86 -3.24 35.70
N ILE A 7 24.31 -3.95 34.65
CA ILE A 7 23.82 -3.95 33.27
C ILE A 7 22.35 -4.41 33.23
N PHE A 8 21.45 -3.63 32.61
CA PHE A 8 20.10 -4.12 32.24
C PHE A 8 19.97 -4.33 30.74
N LYS A 9 19.63 -5.59 30.43
CA LYS A 9 19.41 -6.21 29.13
C LYS A 9 18.33 -5.50 28.31
N LYS A 10 18.49 -5.52 26.98
CA LYS A 10 17.41 -5.35 26.01
C LYS A 10 16.28 -6.33 26.33
N THR A 11 15.20 -5.82 26.90
CA THR A 11 13.96 -6.57 27.09
C THR A 11 13.07 -6.33 25.89
N ASN A 12 12.58 -7.41 25.28
CA ASN A 12 11.53 -7.43 24.28
C ASN A 12 10.37 -6.55 24.74
N ILE A 13 10.07 -5.49 23.99
CA ILE A 13 8.86 -4.70 24.21
C ILE A 13 7.70 -5.50 23.63
N LEU A 14 6.97 -6.18 24.51
CA LEU A 14 5.63 -6.68 24.22
C LEU A 14 4.67 -5.49 24.38
N ILE A 15 4.32 -4.83 23.27
CA ILE A 15 3.28 -3.79 23.29
C ILE A 15 1.93 -4.48 23.31
N VAL A 16 1.35 -4.63 24.50
CA VAL A 16 -0.10 -4.78 24.67
C VAL A 16 -0.68 -3.38 24.58
N SER A 17 -1.06 -2.96 23.38
CA SER A 17 -1.92 -1.78 23.19
C SER A 17 -3.30 -2.28 22.81
N LEU A 18 -4.20 -2.07 23.76
CA LEU A 18 -5.64 -2.26 23.69
C LEU A 18 -6.19 -1.41 22.52
N PHE A 19 -6.40 -2.01 21.35
CA PHE A 19 -7.11 -1.37 20.25
C PHE A 19 -8.61 -1.60 20.42
N LEU A 20 -9.31 -0.59 20.94
CA LEU A 20 -10.76 -0.49 20.77
C LEU A 20 -11.04 0.26 19.46
N ILE A 21 -10.95 -0.44 18.32
CA ILE A 21 -11.53 0.03 17.06
C ILE A 21 -12.78 -0.80 16.84
N ILE A 22 -13.94 -0.17 16.99
CA ILE A 22 -15.23 -0.76 16.60
C ILE A 22 -15.20 -0.91 15.07
N MET A 23 -14.87 -2.11 14.58
CA MET A 23 -15.14 -2.53 13.21
C MET A 23 -16.40 -3.40 13.22
N PHE A 24 -17.48 -2.89 12.67
CA PHE A 24 -18.49 -3.72 12.03
C PHE A 24 -18.24 -3.67 10.53
N MET A 25 -17.53 -4.66 9.99
CA MET A 25 -17.75 -5.14 8.63
C MET A 25 -17.51 -6.65 8.62
N GLY A 26 -18.58 -7.37 8.31
CA GLY A 26 -18.64 -8.82 8.31
C GLY A 26 -17.73 -9.44 7.25
N SER A 27 -17.30 -10.65 7.56
CA SER A 27 -16.62 -11.58 6.69
C SER A 27 -17.43 -11.81 5.40
N SER A 28 -16.81 -11.59 4.25
CA SER A 28 -17.18 -12.26 3.01
C SER A 28 -15.93 -12.86 2.39
N ALA A 29 -15.88 -14.19 2.41
CA ALA A 29 -15.02 -14.98 1.55
C ALA A 29 -15.69 -15.09 0.17
N ALA A 30 -14.94 -14.83 -0.89
CA ALA A 30 -15.14 -15.32 -2.26
C ALA A 30 -13.90 -14.89 -3.07
N ALA A 31 -13.05 -15.83 -3.48
CA ALA A 31 -13.11 -16.54 -4.76
C ALA A 31 -12.61 -15.67 -5.92
N GLU A 32 -11.55 -16.14 -6.57
CA GLU A 32 -11.01 -15.62 -7.82
C GLU A 32 -12.11 -15.56 -8.88
N ASP A 33 -12.21 -14.44 -9.60
CA ASP A 33 -12.72 -14.45 -10.96
C ASP A 33 -12.19 -13.30 -11.81
N ASN A 34 -12.11 -13.61 -13.10
CA ASN A 34 -11.35 -12.96 -14.16
C ASN A 34 -11.65 -11.48 -14.44
N ILE A 35 -10.61 -10.81 -14.93
CA ILE A 35 -10.56 -9.47 -15.50
C ILE A 35 -11.54 -9.35 -16.69
N ILE A 36 -12.54 -8.46 -16.61
CA ILE A 36 -13.23 -7.88 -17.78
C ILE A 36 -13.47 -6.38 -17.56
N ASN A 37 -13.18 -5.60 -18.61
CA ASN A 37 -13.20 -4.14 -18.70
C ASN A 37 -14.55 -3.46 -18.36
N ASN A 38 -14.40 -2.31 -17.68
CA ASN A 38 -15.15 -1.05 -17.80
C ASN A 38 -16.64 -1.12 -18.20
N SER A 39 -17.54 -1.06 -17.21
CA SER A 39 -18.93 -0.65 -17.43
C SER A 39 -19.45 0.18 -16.25
N HIS A 40 -20.08 1.31 -16.58
CA HIS A 40 -20.73 2.22 -15.63
C HIS A 40 -21.88 1.51 -14.89
N VAL A 41 -21.70 1.24 -13.60
CA VAL A 41 -22.72 0.63 -12.76
C VAL A 41 -23.63 1.72 -12.19
N TYR A 42 -24.89 1.75 -12.63
CA TYR A 42 -25.97 2.51 -12.00
C TYR A 42 -26.57 1.66 -10.88
N ILE A 43 -26.50 2.12 -9.63
CA ILE A 43 -27.13 1.44 -8.49
C ILE A 43 -28.44 2.15 -8.15
N GLU A 44 -29.57 1.44 -8.29
CA GLU A 44 -30.89 1.86 -7.80
C GLU A 44 -31.06 1.41 -6.35
N SER A 45 -31.16 2.36 -5.42
CA SER A 45 -31.58 2.07 -4.04
C SER A 45 -33.03 2.52 -3.84
N ASN A 46 -33.96 1.54 -3.86
CA ASN A 46 -35.35 1.72 -3.45
C ASN A 46 -35.45 1.57 -1.93
N ASN A 47 -35.66 2.67 -1.21
CA ASN A 47 -36.10 2.62 0.19
C ASN A 47 -37.57 3.06 0.26
N SER A 48 -38.45 2.07 0.40
CA SER A 48 -39.83 2.22 0.86
C SER A 48 -39.83 2.50 2.37
N CYS A 49 -40.48 3.56 2.79
CA CYS A 49 -40.68 3.88 4.21
C CYS A 49 -42.06 3.34 4.63
N ASN A 50 -42.06 2.27 5.43
CA ASN A 50 -43.23 1.79 6.16
C ASN A 50 -43.40 2.61 7.45
N THR A 51 -44.63 3.07 7.67
CA THR A 51 -45.11 3.69 8.91
C THR A 51 -45.16 2.68 10.04
N VAL A 52 -44.54 3.01 11.19
CA VAL A 52 -44.98 2.50 12.50
C VAL A 52 -44.88 3.63 13.53
N SER A 53 -45.96 3.78 14.26
CA SER A 53 -46.23 4.76 15.30
C SER A 53 -45.57 4.45 16.64
N SER A 54 -45.45 5.51 17.45
CA SER A 54 -45.25 5.59 18.90
C SER A 54 -43.86 5.30 19.47
N LEU A 55 -43.19 6.37 19.92
CA LEU A 55 -42.77 6.54 21.31
C LEU A 55 -42.36 8.00 21.55
N SER A 56 -42.98 8.58 22.56
CA SER A 56 -42.89 9.96 23.02
C SER A 56 -41.55 10.29 23.66
N ALA A 57 -41.00 11.47 23.35
CA ALA A 57 -40.15 12.20 24.28
C ALA A 57 -40.35 13.71 24.08
N ASN A 58 -40.87 14.35 25.13
CA ASN A 58 -41.00 15.80 25.27
C ASN A 58 -39.63 16.47 25.24
N THR A 59 -39.47 17.48 24.40
CA THR A 59 -38.57 18.61 24.66
C THR A 59 -39.14 19.89 24.04
N THR A 60 -39.77 20.66 24.93
CA THR A 60 -39.86 22.14 24.97
C THR A 60 -39.64 22.92 23.68
N THR A 61 -40.74 23.46 23.17
CA THR A 61 -40.82 24.52 22.16
C THR A 61 -40.30 25.86 22.70
N ALA A 62 -39.39 26.49 21.97
CA ALA A 62 -39.16 27.94 22.01
C ALA A 62 -39.60 28.50 20.65
N PRO A 63 -40.43 29.56 20.59
CA PRO A 63 -40.97 30.07 19.34
C PRO A 63 -39.89 30.87 18.60
N TYR A 64 -39.66 30.52 17.33
CA TYR A 64 -38.84 31.33 16.44
C TYR A 64 -39.75 32.32 15.72
N ASP A 65 -39.52 33.59 15.99
CA ASP A 65 -40.22 34.76 15.45
C ASP A 65 -39.81 34.96 13.99
N GLU A 66 -40.69 34.60 13.05
CA GLU A 66 -40.55 34.98 11.64
C GLU A 66 -41.07 36.41 11.47
N THR A 67 -40.16 37.37 11.32
CA THR A 67 -40.54 38.70 10.84
C THR A 67 -40.98 38.58 9.38
N GLU A 68 -42.28 38.51 9.19
CA GLU A 68 -43.01 38.65 7.93
C GLU A 68 -42.68 40.03 7.33
N TYR A 69 -42.08 40.06 6.14
CA TYR A 69 -41.96 41.28 5.35
C TYR A 69 -43.16 41.33 4.41
N GLU A 70 -44.27 41.89 4.89
CA GLU A 70 -45.40 42.24 4.02
C GLU A 70 -44.99 43.36 3.07
N PHE A 71 -45.16 43.15 1.77
CA PHE A 71 -45.24 44.23 0.80
C PHE A 71 -46.60 44.15 0.11
N SER A 72 -47.36 45.24 0.21
CA SER A 72 -48.75 45.35 -0.22
C SER A 72 -48.93 45.13 -1.72
N GLU A 73 -49.80 44.19 -2.08
CA GLU A 73 -50.39 44.10 -3.42
C GLU A 73 -51.42 45.21 -3.62
N ASN A 74 -51.33 45.93 -4.74
CA ASN A 74 -52.48 46.34 -5.55
C ASN A 74 -51.98 47.03 -6.83
N ILE A 75 -51.93 46.28 -7.94
CA ILE A 75 -51.89 46.85 -9.28
C ILE A 75 -52.98 46.15 -10.10
N ASN A 76 -54.08 46.88 -10.35
CA ASN A 76 -55.09 46.50 -11.33
C ASN A 76 -54.51 46.73 -12.74
N ALA A 77 -54.02 45.67 -13.38
CA ALA A 77 -53.58 45.67 -14.78
C ALA A 77 -54.49 44.77 -15.62
N SER A 78 -54.75 45.17 -16.86
CA SER A 78 -55.57 44.42 -17.82
C SER A 78 -54.87 43.12 -18.28
N THR A 79 -55.63 42.16 -18.82
CA THR A 79 -55.12 40.84 -19.26
C THR A 79 -54.03 40.91 -20.33
N GLU A 80 -53.99 41.98 -21.15
CA GLU A 80 -52.92 42.26 -22.12
C GLU A 80 -51.67 42.90 -21.48
N GLU A 81 -51.81 43.66 -20.38
CA GLU A 81 -50.68 44.20 -19.60
C GLU A 81 -50.03 43.13 -18.70
N LEU A 82 -50.79 42.15 -18.24
CA LEU A 82 -50.30 41.00 -17.48
C LEU A 82 -49.44 40.04 -18.34
N ASP A 83 -49.72 39.93 -19.65
CA ASP A 83 -48.88 39.15 -20.57
C ASP A 83 -47.51 39.82 -20.81
N TYR A 84 -47.44 41.15 -20.72
CA TYR A 84 -46.19 41.94 -20.80
C TYR A 84 -45.32 41.83 -19.53
N LEU A 85 -45.92 41.46 -18.38
CA LEU A 85 -45.25 41.28 -17.09
C LEU A 85 -44.86 39.82 -16.81
N SER A 86 -45.26 38.87 -17.67
CA SER A 86 -44.90 37.45 -17.60
C SER A 86 -43.40 37.23 -17.83
N GLY A 87 -42.72 36.48 -16.97
CA GLY A 87 -41.33 36.14 -17.26
C GLY A 87 -40.66 35.17 -16.31
N CYS A 88 -40.01 34.16 -16.85
CA CYS A 88 -39.26 33.18 -16.08
C CYS A 88 -38.04 33.80 -15.38
N CYS A 89 -37.54 33.11 -14.35
CA CYS A 89 -36.32 33.50 -13.65
C CYS A 89 -35.42 32.30 -13.38
N SER A 90 -34.14 32.42 -13.75
CA SER A 90 -33.07 31.50 -13.34
C SER A 90 -32.28 32.11 -12.18
N VAL A 91 -32.03 31.33 -11.13
CA VAL A 91 -31.22 31.74 -9.98
C VAL A 91 -30.11 30.73 -9.72
N LEU A 92 -28.88 31.23 -9.65
CA LEU A 92 -27.69 30.49 -9.26
C LEU A 92 -27.28 30.90 -7.85
N LEU A 93 -26.93 29.95 -7.00
CA LEU A 93 -26.23 30.16 -5.74
C LEU A 93 -24.97 29.29 -5.70
N HIS A 94 -23.82 29.93 -5.55
CA HIS A 94 -22.57 29.22 -5.28
C HIS A 94 -22.39 29.11 -3.76
N VAL A 95 -22.49 27.90 -3.21
CA VAL A 95 -22.34 27.69 -1.76
C VAL A 95 -20.85 27.63 -1.41
N ARG A 96 -20.13 26.74 -2.10
CA ARG A 96 -18.69 26.53 -2.04
C ARG A 96 -18.26 25.65 -3.21
N ASP A 97 -16.96 25.43 -3.39
CA ASP A 97 -16.47 24.50 -4.39
C ASP A 97 -17.11 23.10 -4.26
N GLY A 98 -17.65 22.62 -5.37
CA GLY A 98 -18.39 21.37 -5.45
C GLY A 98 -19.79 21.42 -4.83
N TYR A 99 -20.32 22.58 -4.44
CA TYR A 99 -21.69 22.72 -3.94
C TYR A 99 -22.37 23.97 -4.51
N ASP A 100 -23.34 23.76 -5.41
CA ASP A 100 -24.07 24.80 -6.12
C ASP A 100 -25.57 24.49 -6.14
N VAL A 101 -26.42 25.52 -6.21
CA VAL A 101 -27.86 25.36 -6.42
C VAL A 101 -28.30 26.19 -7.62
N PHE A 102 -29.03 25.56 -8.55
CA PHE A 102 -29.72 26.23 -9.65
C PHE A 102 -31.22 26.14 -9.44
N ALA A 103 -31.93 27.25 -9.31
CA ALA A 103 -33.38 27.27 -9.27
C ALA A 103 -33.96 27.94 -10.53
N TYR A 104 -35.07 27.40 -11.01
CA TYR A 104 -35.83 27.94 -12.11
C TYR A 104 -37.27 28.18 -11.69
N ARG A 105 -37.74 29.43 -11.82
CA ARG A 105 -39.17 29.76 -11.73
C ARG A 105 -39.75 29.88 -13.12
N ARG A 106 -40.71 29.01 -13.43
CA ARG A 106 -41.53 29.13 -14.65
C ARG A 106 -42.63 30.16 -14.44
N ASP A 107 -42.80 31.04 -15.42
CA ASP A 107 -43.89 32.01 -15.48
C ASP A 107 -44.61 31.84 -16.81
N SER A 108 -45.89 31.50 -16.78
CA SER A 108 -46.65 31.22 -18.00
C SER A 108 -48.16 31.19 -17.75
N THR A 109 -48.89 31.79 -18.67
CA THR A 109 -50.36 31.78 -18.72
C THR A 109 -50.97 30.41 -18.97
N TYR A 110 -50.17 29.40 -19.35
CA TYR A 110 -50.66 28.06 -19.65
C TYR A 110 -49.93 26.95 -18.87
N ALA A 111 -50.67 25.87 -18.62
CA ALA A 111 -50.13 24.67 -17.99
C ALA A 111 -49.31 23.83 -18.98
N ALA A 112 -48.23 23.24 -18.50
CA ALA A 112 -47.40 22.31 -19.27
C ALA A 112 -47.05 21.09 -18.42
N ASN A 113 -46.63 20.01 -19.08
CA ASN A 113 -45.92 18.92 -18.41
C ASN A 113 -44.41 19.23 -18.47
N LEU A 114 -43.75 19.21 -17.32
CA LEU A 114 -42.31 19.46 -17.19
C LEU A 114 -41.57 18.13 -17.13
N TYR A 115 -40.79 17.83 -18.17
CA TYR A 115 -39.99 16.63 -18.28
C TYR A 115 -38.60 16.88 -17.69
N ILE A 116 -38.21 16.06 -16.71
CA ILE A 116 -36.87 16.08 -16.12
C ILE A 116 -36.22 14.73 -16.42
N THR A 117 -35.29 14.72 -17.36
CA THR A 117 -34.66 13.50 -17.88
C THR A 117 -33.14 13.52 -17.70
N VAL A 118 -32.54 12.33 -17.67
CA VAL A 118 -31.08 12.18 -17.75
C VAL A 118 -30.73 11.92 -19.21
N THR A 119 -29.77 12.67 -19.75
CA THR A 119 -29.38 12.58 -21.17
C THR A 119 -27.87 12.74 -21.34
N SER A 120 -27.35 12.24 -22.47
CA SER A 120 -26.00 12.57 -22.94
C SER A 120 -26.07 13.87 -23.73
N TRP A 121 -25.45 14.92 -23.20
CA TRP A 121 -25.47 16.26 -23.75
C TRP A 121 -24.03 16.73 -23.99
N TYR A 122 -23.61 16.79 -25.25
CA TYR A 122 -22.27 17.20 -25.66
C TYR A 122 -21.13 16.46 -24.92
N GLY A 123 -21.27 15.13 -24.80
CA GLY A 123 -20.29 14.26 -24.12
C GLY A 123 -20.38 14.29 -22.59
N LYS A 124 -21.40 14.93 -22.02
CA LYS A 124 -21.62 15.06 -20.57
C LYS A 124 -22.95 14.44 -20.18
N THR A 125 -23.00 13.73 -19.06
CA THR A 125 -24.26 13.28 -18.48
C THR A 125 -24.95 14.46 -17.80
N ALA A 126 -26.17 14.76 -18.23
CA ALA A 126 -26.91 15.94 -17.83
C ALA A 126 -28.34 15.62 -17.37
N VAL A 127 -28.79 16.34 -16.35
CA VAL A 127 -30.19 16.43 -15.95
C VAL A 127 -30.80 17.62 -16.69
N LYS A 128 -31.82 17.35 -17.52
CA LYS A 128 -32.43 18.33 -18.42
C LYS A 128 -33.91 18.48 -18.12
N GLU A 129 -34.32 19.72 -17.89
CA GLU A 129 -35.70 20.15 -17.74
C GLU A 129 -36.23 20.76 -19.04
N TYR A 130 -37.38 20.30 -19.53
CA TYR A 130 -38.00 20.88 -20.71
C TYR A 130 -39.51 20.63 -20.76
N LYS A 131 -40.20 21.36 -21.65
CA LYS A 131 -41.58 21.08 -22.06
C LYS A 131 -41.67 20.87 -23.57
N THR A 132 -42.81 20.33 -23.99
CA THR A 132 -43.22 20.23 -25.41
C THR A 132 -44.56 20.89 -25.69
N THR A 133 -45.33 21.25 -24.65
CA THR A 133 -46.56 22.03 -24.77
C THR A 133 -46.26 23.39 -25.39
N ASN A 134 -47.00 23.78 -26.44
CA ASN A 134 -46.79 25.02 -27.20
C ASN A 134 -45.39 25.17 -27.81
N SER A 135 -44.76 24.04 -28.17
CA SER A 135 -43.40 23.89 -28.71
C SER A 135 -42.33 23.53 -27.69
N TYR A 136 -41.23 23.04 -28.23
CA TYR A 136 -40.05 22.62 -27.48
C TYR A 136 -39.39 23.80 -26.77
N PHE A 137 -39.24 23.70 -25.45
CA PHE A 137 -38.51 24.67 -24.64
C PHE A 137 -37.74 23.97 -23.52
N PHE A 138 -36.40 24.08 -23.48
CA PHE A 138 -35.63 23.64 -22.32
C PHE A 138 -35.56 24.75 -21.29
N HIS A 139 -35.76 24.44 -20.02
CA HIS A 139 -35.69 25.43 -18.95
C HIS A 139 -34.32 25.40 -18.28
N THR A 140 -33.84 24.20 -17.95
CA THR A 140 -32.65 23.98 -17.12
C THR A 140 -31.83 22.80 -17.64
N ILE A 141 -30.50 22.91 -17.61
CA ILE A 141 -29.57 21.79 -17.82
C ILE A 141 -28.51 21.84 -16.72
N VAL A 142 -28.35 20.75 -15.96
CA VAL A 142 -27.28 20.59 -14.95
C VAL A 142 -26.50 19.31 -15.21
N THR A 143 -25.18 19.41 -15.37
CA THR A 143 -24.33 18.25 -15.67
C THR A 143 -23.64 17.69 -14.43
N LEU A 144 -23.32 16.39 -14.44
CA LEU A 144 -22.60 15.74 -13.34
C LEU A 144 -21.15 16.25 -13.18
N ASP A 145 -20.57 16.89 -14.19
CA ASP A 145 -19.27 17.56 -14.07
C ASP A 145 -19.37 19.03 -13.62
N GLY A 146 -20.58 19.58 -13.42
CA GLY A 146 -20.80 20.87 -12.74
C GLY A 146 -21.18 22.06 -13.63
N TRP A 147 -21.60 21.83 -14.88
CA TRP A 147 -22.19 22.88 -15.72
C TRP A 147 -23.65 23.10 -15.37
N MET A 148 -24.09 24.36 -15.37
CA MET A 148 -25.48 24.74 -15.13
C MET A 148 -25.94 25.76 -16.16
N VAL A 149 -27.09 25.55 -16.76
CA VAL A 149 -27.65 26.40 -17.82
C VAL A 149 -29.12 26.62 -17.56
N GLY A 150 -29.62 27.83 -17.79
CA GLY A 150 -31.05 28.04 -17.92
C GLY A 150 -31.41 29.18 -18.87
N ILE A 151 -32.63 29.10 -19.40
CA ILE A 151 -33.18 30.11 -20.31
C ILE A 151 -34.63 30.45 -19.98
N GLY A 152 -35.04 31.66 -20.33
CA GLY A 152 -36.43 32.10 -20.30
C GLY A 152 -36.73 32.99 -21.49
N GLY A 153 -38.01 33.19 -21.80
CA GLY A 153 -38.45 34.05 -22.91
C GLY A 153 -39.59 33.43 -23.69
N ALA A 154 -39.86 33.98 -24.87
CA ALA A 154 -40.93 33.51 -25.75
C ALA A 154 -40.67 32.10 -26.34
N ASP A 155 -41.75 31.39 -26.68
CA ASP A 155 -41.73 30.06 -27.30
C ASP A 155 -41.31 30.12 -28.78
N VAL A 156 -40.02 30.36 -29.03
CA VAL A 156 -39.44 30.37 -30.39
C VAL A 156 -38.49 29.17 -30.55
N PRO A 157 -39.01 27.98 -30.93
CA PRO A 157 -38.27 26.71 -30.81
C PRO A 157 -36.94 26.68 -31.57
N GLY A 158 -36.85 27.32 -32.74
CA GLY A 158 -35.60 27.39 -33.51
C GLY A 158 -34.51 28.23 -32.81
N VAL A 159 -34.88 29.27 -32.07
CA VAL A 159 -33.94 30.08 -31.28
C VAL A 159 -33.57 29.35 -29.99
N VAL A 160 -34.54 28.69 -29.34
CA VAL A 160 -34.29 27.84 -28.16
C VAL A 160 -33.28 26.74 -28.48
N GLN A 161 -33.42 26.05 -29.61
CA GLN A 161 -32.44 25.04 -30.05
C GLN A 161 -31.05 25.65 -30.30
N GLN A 162 -30.97 26.88 -30.82
CA GLN A 162 -29.70 27.58 -31.00
C GLN A 162 -29.05 27.96 -29.66
N LEU A 163 -29.84 28.39 -28.67
CA LEU A 163 -29.36 28.65 -27.31
C LEU A 163 -28.87 27.38 -26.63
N GLU A 164 -29.58 26.26 -26.79
CA GLU A 164 -29.14 24.97 -26.28
C GLU A 164 -27.82 24.53 -26.91
N LYS A 165 -27.70 24.68 -28.23
CA LYS A 165 -26.47 24.38 -28.98
C LYS A 165 -25.30 25.27 -28.54
N LEU A 166 -25.54 26.56 -28.34
CA LEU A 166 -24.53 27.49 -27.84
C LEU A 166 -24.02 27.06 -26.45
N ALA A 167 -24.93 26.73 -25.53
CA ALA A 167 -24.57 26.23 -24.21
C ALA A 167 -23.78 24.92 -24.27
N GLY A 168 -24.22 23.98 -25.12
CA GLY A 168 -23.57 22.68 -25.31
C GLY A 168 -22.15 22.80 -25.85
N ASN A 169 -21.96 23.59 -26.90
CA ASN A 169 -20.64 23.89 -27.45
C ASN A 169 -19.73 24.58 -26.41
N THR A 170 -20.30 25.50 -25.63
CA THR A 170 -19.56 26.19 -24.56
C THR A 170 -19.10 25.18 -23.50
N ALA A 171 -19.99 24.31 -23.03
CA ALA A 171 -19.67 23.28 -22.05
C ALA A 171 -18.63 22.28 -22.56
N ALA A 172 -18.74 21.87 -23.83
CA ALA A 172 -17.75 21.01 -24.50
C ALA A 172 -16.38 21.68 -24.61
N SER A 173 -16.32 22.98 -24.88
CA SER A 173 -15.07 23.75 -24.96
C SER A 173 -14.41 23.99 -23.60
N GLY A 174 -15.13 23.79 -22.49
CA GLY A 174 -14.61 24.00 -21.14
C GLY A 174 -14.56 25.45 -20.67
N LYS A 175 -14.94 26.44 -21.49
CA LYS A 175 -14.73 27.87 -21.20
C LYS A 175 -15.89 28.76 -21.63
N ILE A 176 -16.36 29.61 -20.72
CA ILE A 176 -17.29 30.72 -21.02
C ILE A 176 -16.47 31.93 -21.48
N THR A 177 -16.84 32.54 -22.60
CA THR A 177 -16.14 33.69 -23.19
C THR A 177 -17.09 34.85 -23.48
N SER A 178 -16.56 36.06 -23.67
CA SER A 178 -17.36 37.22 -24.11
C SER A 178 -18.08 36.95 -25.43
N SER A 179 -17.46 36.17 -26.34
CA SER A 179 -18.10 35.76 -27.60
C SER A 179 -19.31 34.86 -27.35
N THR A 180 -19.22 33.92 -26.40
CA THR A 180 -20.35 33.10 -25.95
C THR A 180 -21.51 33.98 -25.50
N ILE A 181 -21.24 34.97 -24.66
CA ILE A 181 -22.29 35.81 -24.07
C ILE A 181 -22.85 36.83 -25.07
N ASN A 182 -22.05 37.36 -25.99
CA ASN A 182 -22.53 38.21 -27.09
C ASN A 182 -23.43 37.42 -28.05
N SER A 183 -23.07 36.16 -28.33
CA SER A 183 -23.90 35.25 -29.12
C SER A 183 -25.21 34.95 -28.40
N ALA A 184 -25.16 34.70 -27.08
CA ALA A 184 -26.35 34.49 -26.27
C ALA A 184 -27.27 35.71 -26.28
N LEU A 185 -26.74 36.93 -26.09
CA LEU A 185 -27.51 38.18 -26.14
C LEU A 185 -28.20 38.39 -27.49
N THR A 186 -27.52 38.05 -28.58
CA THR A 186 -28.07 38.10 -29.95
C THR A 186 -29.21 37.10 -30.12
N LEU A 187 -29.05 35.87 -29.64
CA LEU A 187 -30.08 34.84 -29.69
C LEU A 187 -31.28 35.17 -28.80
N VAL A 188 -31.05 35.64 -27.57
CA VAL A 188 -32.12 36.05 -26.65
C VAL A 188 -32.93 37.21 -27.24
N SER A 189 -32.30 38.15 -27.95
CA SER A 189 -33.04 39.23 -28.66
C SER A 189 -34.03 38.69 -29.70
N ARG A 190 -33.82 37.47 -30.21
CA ARG A 190 -34.68 36.81 -31.19
C ARG A 190 -35.79 35.96 -30.55
N LEU A 191 -35.87 35.89 -29.21
CA LEU A 191 -37.00 35.33 -28.48
C LEU A 191 -38.15 36.36 -28.39
N ALA A 192 -38.60 36.88 -29.53
CA ALA A 192 -39.59 37.96 -29.62
C ALA A 192 -39.24 39.21 -28.77
N GLY A 193 -37.94 39.49 -28.58
CA GLY A 193 -37.49 40.65 -27.80
C GLY A 193 -37.57 40.51 -26.28
N ILE A 194 -37.94 39.33 -25.74
CA ILE A 194 -38.03 39.06 -24.30
C ILE A 194 -37.37 37.73 -23.92
N GLY A 195 -36.45 37.75 -22.96
CA GLY A 195 -35.88 36.51 -22.42
C GLY A 195 -34.58 36.69 -21.66
N HIS A 196 -34.04 35.55 -21.21
CA HIS A 196 -32.73 35.47 -20.62
C HIS A 196 -31.99 34.17 -20.96
N PHE A 197 -30.68 34.21 -20.78
CA PHE A 197 -29.77 33.08 -20.84
C PHE A 197 -28.78 33.20 -19.67
N VAL A 198 -28.54 32.10 -18.97
CA VAL A 198 -27.49 32.00 -17.95
C VAL A 198 -26.72 30.68 -18.12
N ILE A 199 -25.41 30.74 -17.97
CA ILE A 199 -24.53 29.57 -17.96
C ILE A 199 -23.46 29.72 -16.88
N LYS A 200 -23.24 28.69 -16.06
CA LYS A 200 -22.14 28.59 -15.11
C LYS A 200 -21.30 27.35 -15.40
N ALA A 201 -19.99 27.54 -15.33
CA ALA A 201 -18.99 26.50 -15.48
C ALA A 201 -18.55 25.92 -14.11
N PRO A 202 -17.94 24.72 -14.09
CA PRO A 202 -17.45 24.09 -12.86
C PRO A 202 -16.37 24.88 -12.12
N ASN A 203 -15.67 25.78 -12.81
CA ASN A 203 -14.67 26.69 -12.23
C ASN A 203 -15.27 28.01 -11.73
N ASN A 204 -16.57 28.04 -11.46
CA ASN A 204 -17.34 29.16 -10.92
C ASN A 204 -17.47 30.39 -11.83
N VAL A 205 -16.94 30.36 -13.05
CA VAL A 205 -17.24 31.39 -14.05
C VAL A 205 -18.71 31.29 -14.46
N VAL A 206 -19.40 32.41 -14.44
CA VAL A 206 -20.79 32.55 -14.87
C VAL A 206 -20.89 33.62 -15.95
N GLY A 207 -21.76 33.39 -16.92
CA GLY A 207 -22.14 34.38 -17.92
C GLY A 207 -23.64 34.44 -18.10
N TYR A 208 -24.17 35.63 -18.37
CA TYR A 208 -25.60 35.86 -18.51
C TYR A 208 -25.92 36.89 -19.60
N ALA A 209 -27.11 36.80 -20.18
CA ALA A 209 -27.66 37.76 -21.13
C ALA A 209 -29.18 37.89 -20.93
N ILE A 210 -29.70 39.11 -20.95
CA ILE A 210 -31.12 39.45 -20.72
C ILE A 210 -31.55 40.49 -21.74
N VAL A 211 -32.75 40.31 -22.31
CA VAL A 211 -33.38 41.27 -23.23
C VAL A 211 -34.86 41.42 -22.85
N ASN A 212 -35.32 42.65 -22.66
CA ASN A 212 -36.75 43.02 -22.59
C ASN A 212 -36.84 44.56 -22.54
N GLY A 213 -37.16 45.21 -23.67
CA GLY A 213 -37.15 46.68 -23.82
C GLY A 213 -35.76 47.35 -23.70
N GLY A 214 -34.81 46.70 -23.01
CA GLY A 214 -33.40 47.01 -22.89
C GLY A 214 -32.55 45.73 -22.88
N ARG A 215 -31.23 45.87 -22.71
CA ARG A 215 -30.27 44.75 -22.75
C ARG A 215 -29.34 44.79 -21.54
N ARG A 216 -29.05 43.62 -20.97
CA ARG A 216 -28.02 43.45 -19.92
C ARG A 216 -27.29 42.13 -20.12
N SER A 217 -25.97 42.14 -20.05
CA SER A 217 -25.15 40.93 -20.09
C SER A 217 -23.90 41.09 -19.23
N GLY A 218 -23.21 39.99 -18.94
CA GLY A 218 -21.98 40.03 -18.17
C GLY A 218 -21.34 38.66 -17.99
N ILE A 219 -20.06 38.68 -17.58
CA ILE A 219 -19.27 37.51 -17.20
C ILE A 219 -18.51 37.85 -15.93
N PHE A 220 -18.54 36.96 -14.95
CA PHE A 220 -17.76 37.08 -13.72
C PHE A 220 -17.54 35.71 -13.08
N THR A 221 -16.69 35.64 -12.06
CA THR A 221 -16.50 34.43 -11.25
C THR A 221 -17.27 34.58 -9.95
N MET A 222 -18.11 33.61 -9.61
CA MET A 222 -18.89 33.62 -8.37
C MET A 222 -18.00 33.30 -7.16
N GLY A 223 -18.17 34.06 -6.07
CA GLY A 223 -17.59 33.74 -4.76
C GLY A 223 -18.53 32.93 -3.86
N ASN A 224 -18.01 32.36 -2.77
CA ASN A 224 -18.81 31.56 -1.82
C ASN A 224 -19.95 32.40 -1.22
N GLY A 225 -21.16 31.82 -1.19
CA GLY A 225 -22.38 32.49 -0.74
C GLY A 225 -22.96 33.50 -1.74
N GLN A 226 -22.31 33.72 -2.89
CA GLN A 226 -22.81 34.64 -3.90
C GLN A 226 -23.96 34.02 -4.69
N TYR A 227 -24.99 34.81 -4.97
CA TYR A 227 -26.09 34.42 -5.86
C TYR A 227 -26.17 35.35 -7.07
N LEU A 228 -26.80 34.84 -8.12
CA LEU A 228 -27.14 35.55 -9.35
C LEU A 228 -28.59 35.19 -9.74
N ALA A 229 -29.48 36.18 -9.79
CA ALA A 229 -30.84 36.04 -10.29
C ALA A 229 -30.98 36.74 -11.65
N VAL A 230 -31.39 35.97 -12.65
CA VAL A 230 -31.52 36.36 -14.06
C VAL A 230 -32.97 36.15 -14.50
N PRO A 231 -33.85 37.15 -14.32
CA PRO A 231 -35.20 37.13 -14.90
C PRO A 231 -35.21 37.55 -16.37
N ASN A 232 -36.36 37.39 -17.04
CA ASN A 232 -36.59 37.93 -18.38
C ASN A 232 -36.50 39.46 -18.48
N SER A 233 -36.49 40.19 -17.35
CA SER A 233 -36.39 41.66 -17.32
C SER A 233 -35.00 42.14 -16.87
N PRO A 234 -34.26 42.93 -17.68
CA PRO A 234 -32.95 43.46 -17.31
C PRO A 234 -32.93 44.29 -16.03
N SER A 235 -34.03 45.00 -15.72
CA SER A 235 -34.15 45.86 -14.52
C SER A 235 -34.30 45.05 -13.23
N CYS A 236 -34.75 43.81 -13.33
CA CYS A 236 -34.96 42.91 -12.18
C CYS A 236 -33.77 41.97 -11.94
N TYR A 237 -32.65 42.15 -12.67
CA TYR A 237 -31.38 41.47 -12.41
C TYR A 237 -30.93 41.73 -10.97
N ARG A 238 -30.51 40.68 -10.26
CA ARG A 238 -29.93 40.81 -8.91
C ARG A 238 -28.70 39.94 -8.78
N ASN A 239 -27.67 40.45 -8.11
CA ASN A 239 -26.59 39.64 -7.57
C ASN A 239 -26.27 40.14 -6.16
N GLY A 240 -25.76 39.27 -5.32
CA GLY A 240 -25.35 39.62 -3.97
C GLY A 240 -24.90 38.39 -3.20
N TYR A 241 -24.82 38.50 -1.88
CA TYR A 241 -24.47 37.41 -0.99
C TYR A 241 -25.65 37.05 -0.09
N VAL A 242 -25.81 35.77 0.20
CA VAL A 242 -26.87 35.24 1.07
C VAL A 242 -26.31 34.19 2.02
N SER A 243 -27.05 33.94 3.11
CA SER A 243 -26.78 32.79 3.98
C SER A 243 -26.91 31.48 3.21
N THR A 244 -25.97 30.57 3.46
CA THR A 244 -25.93 29.23 2.86
C THR A 244 -26.39 28.12 3.82
N SER A 245 -27.05 28.46 4.92
CA SER A 245 -27.57 27.49 5.89
C SER A 245 -28.69 26.61 5.33
N SER A 246 -29.51 27.14 4.41
CA SER A 246 -30.59 26.42 3.72
C SER A 246 -30.56 26.73 2.23
N PRO A 247 -29.50 26.32 1.51
CA PRO A 247 -29.16 26.88 0.19
C PRO A 247 -30.25 26.60 -0.84
N VAL A 248 -30.90 25.43 -0.80
CA VAL A 248 -32.02 25.12 -1.69
C VAL A 248 -33.23 26.04 -1.43
N ALA A 249 -33.65 26.20 -0.17
CA ALA A 249 -34.80 27.05 0.15
C ALA A 249 -34.50 28.52 -0.18
N THR A 250 -33.31 29.01 0.17
CA THR A 250 -32.86 30.36 -0.13
C THR A 250 -32.87 30.63 -1.64
N THR A 251 -32.33 29.70 -2.44
CA THR A 251 -32.28 29.86 -3.92
C THR A 251 -33.68 29.84 -4.54
N MET A 252 -34.56 28.95 -4.06
CA MET A 252 -35.97 28.91 -4.49
C MET A 252 -36.72 30.19 -4.11
N SER A 253 -36.47 30.73 -2.92
CA SER A 253 -37.07 31.99 -2.45
C SER A 253 -36.61 33.18 -3.29
N LEU A 254 -35.32 33.24 -3.64
CA LEU A 254 -34.77 34.27 -4.53
C LEU A 254 -35.39 34.22 -5.94
N ALA A 255 -35.74 33.02 -6.41
CA ALA A 255 -36.42 32.83 -7.70
C ALA A 255 -37.90 33.23 -7.62
N TYR A 256 -38.56 32.92 -6.50
CA TYR A 256 -39.97 33.22 -6.24
C TYR A 256 -40.23 34.71 -5.98
N ASN A 257 -39.51 35.32 -5.05
CA ASN A 257 -39.63 36.73 -4.62
C ASN A 257 -39.07 37.72 -5.66
N ASN A 258 -39.06 37.36 -6.94
CA ASN A 258 -38.69 38.26 -8.00
C ASN A 258 -39.90 39.15 -8.35
N PRO A 259 -39.77 40.50 -8.32
CA PRO A 259 -40.85 41.42 -8.63
C PRO A 259 -41.34 41.36 -10.10
N TRP A 260 -40.66 40.61 -10.97
CA TRP A 260 -41.12 40.35 -12.34
C TRP A 260 -41.91 39.05 -12.42
N GLY A 261 -42.86 38.92 -13.34
CA GLY A 261 -43.71 37.74 -13.50
C GLY A 261 -45.04 37.87 -12.76
N VAL A 262 -46.14 37.47 -13.41
CA VAL A 262 -47.49 37.48 -12.81
C VAL A 262 -48.19 36.12 -12.90
N ASN A 263 -47.67 35.20 -13.73
CA ASN A 263 -48.24 33.87 -13.93
C ASN A 263 -47.34 32.79 -13.35
N HIS A 264 -46.88 33.00 -12.10
CA HIS A 264 -45.89 32.13 -11.48
C HIS A 264 -46.45 30.71 -11.33
N ARG A 265 -45.71 29.74 -11.86
CA ARG A 265 -46.04 28.32 -11.76
C ARG A 265 -45.07 27.61 -10.82
N ASN A 266 -44.24 26.73 -11.35
CA ASN A 266 -43.33 25.94 -10.52
C ASN A 266 -42.05 26.72 -10.22
N VAL A 267 -41.51 26.48 -9.04
CA VAL A 267 -40.10 26.72 -8.74
C VAL A 267 -39.44 25.37 -8.59
N ILE A 268 -38.44 25.07 -9.43
CA ILE A 268 -37.70 23.81 -9.40
C ILE A 268 -36.24 24.11 -9.12
N ALA A 269 -35.64 23.41 -8.17
CA ALA A 269 -34.25 23.56 -7.80
C ALA A 269 -33.45 22.28 -8.02
N TYR A 270 -32.23 22.46 -8.53
CA TYR A 270 -31.22 21.46 -8.79
C TYR A 270 -30.03 21.73 -7.88
N GLU A 271 -29.89 20.89 -6.85
CA GLU A 271 -28.81 20.97 -5.89
C GLU A 271 -27.67 20.06 -6.33
N TYR A 272 -26.58 20.65 -6.79
CA TYR A 272 -25.36 19.95 -7.19
C TYR A 272 -24.41 19.82 -6.01
N VAL A 273 -24.06 18.59 -5.64
CA VAL A 273 -23.13 18.31 -4.53
C VAL A 273 -22.07 17.31 -4.99
N ARG A 274 -20.80 17.68 -4.86
CA ARG A 274 -19.64 16.83 -5.05
C ARG A 274 -19.00 16.56 -3.69
N THR A 275 -18.87 15.28 -3.35
CA THR A 275 -18.19 14.78 -2.15
C THR A 275 -17.15 13.74 -2.55
N SER A 276 -16.29 13.38 -1.62
CA SER A 276 -15.37 12.25 -1.77
C SER A 276 -15.35 11.42 -0.51
N ASP A 277 -15.26 10.10 -0.65
CA ASP A 277 -14.81 9.22 0.42
C ASP A 277 -13.35 8.79 0.18
N LEU A 278 -12.83 7.85 0.96
CA LEU A 278 -11.45 7.35 0.80
C LEU A 278 -11.18 6.83 -0.62
N PHE A 279 -12.19 6.25 -1.25
CA PHE A 279 -12.09 5.43 -2.46
C PHE A 279 -12.80 6.04 -3.67
N ASN A 280 -13.69 7.01 -3.49
CA ASN A 280 -14.59 7.48 -4.54
C ASN A 280 -14.74 9.00 -4.57
N TYR A 281 -14.89 9.53 -5.78
CA TYR A 281 -15.55 10.82 -6.00
C TYR A 281 -17.04 10.56 -6.26
N ILE A 282 -17.91 11.24 -5.51
CA ILE A 282 -19.36 11.09 -5.60
C ILE A 282 -19.95 12.43 -5.99
N THR A 283 -20.71 12.49 -7.08
CA THR A 283 -21.50 13.67 -7.45
C THR A 283 -22.98 13.34 -7.40
N LYS A 284 -23.77 14.26 -6.84
CA LYS A 284 -25.22 14.16 -6.69
C LYS A 284 -25.88 15.41 -7.28
N ILE A 285 -26.99 15.22 -7.98
CA ILE A 285 -27.93 16.29 -8.33
C ILE A 285 -29.27 15.93 -7.70
N ASN A 286 -29.65 16.65 -6.63
CA ASN A 286 -30.96 16.51 -6.00
C ASN A 286 -31.94 17.48 -6.66
N VAL A 287 -33.14 17.02 -6.94
CA VAL A 287 -34.21 17.81 -7.55
C VAL A 287 -35.29 18.07 -6.51
N TYR A 288 -35.65 19.34 -6.34
CA TYR A 288 -36.73 19.79 -5.48
C TYR A 288 -37.72 20.62 -6.28
N ALA A 289 -38.99 20.56 -5.94
CA ALA A 289 -40.01 21.39 -6.60
C ALA A 289 -41.07 21.91 -5.63
N SER A 290 -41.60 23.06 -5.99
CA SER A 290 -42.68 23.76 -5.32
C SER A 290 -43.61 24.38 -6.36
N LYS A 291 -44.81 24.76 -5.92
CA LYS A 291 -45.73 25.62 -6.67
C LYS A 291 -45.68 27.07 -6.18
N SER A 292 -46.18 27.96 -7.02
CA SER A 292 -46.50 29.35 -6.68
C SER A 292 -48.02 29.53 -6.78
N LEU A 293 -48.51 30.50 -7.55
CA LEU A 293 -49.92 30.77 -7.83
C LEU A 293 -50.59 29.60 -8.57
N ALA A 294 -49.85 28.99 -9.50
CA ALA A 294 -50.28 27.82 -10.25
C ALA A 294 -49.22 26.71 -10.22
N SER A 295 -49.55 25.55 -10.79
CA SER A 295 -48.65 24.39 -10.83
C SER A 295 -48.78 23.59 -12.12
N ASP A 296 -47.63 23.14 -12.61
CA ASP A 296 -47.45 22.16 -13.68
C ASP A 296 -47.15 20.78 -13.09
N ASN A 297 -47.52 19.74 -13.83
CA ASN A 297 -47.10 18.37 -13.49
C ASN A 297 -45.62 18.17 -13.86
N ILE A 298 -44.94 17.33 -13.08
CA ILE A 298 -43.54 16.97 -13.30
C ILE A 298 -43.46 15.50 -13.69
N ILE A 299 -42.72 15.19 -14.76
CA ILE A 299 -42.38 13.84 -15.19
C ILE A 299 -40.88 13.67 -14.96
N PHE A 300 -40.52 13.15 -13.79
CA PHE A 300 -39.13 12.92 -13.41
C PHE A 300 -38.73 11.50 -13.77
N ARG A 301 -37.82 11.34 -14.75
CA ARG A 301 -37.37 10.02 -15.26
C ARG A 301 -38.54 9.06 -15.59
N GLY A 302 -39.60 9.59 -16.19
CA GLY A 302 -40.82 8.84 -16.55
C GLY A 302 -41.85 8.73 -15.42
N LYS A 303 -41.53 9.10 -14.18
CA LYS A 303 -42.46 9.08 -13.05
C LYS A 303 -43.28 10.37 -12.99
N PHE A 304 -44.60 10.23 -13.05
CA PHE A 304 -45.55 11.33 -12.95
C PHE A 304 -45.69 11.84 -11.50
N ILE A 305 -45.67 13.16 -11.35
CA ILE A 305 -45.89 13.88 -10.10
C ILE A 305 -46.88 15.01 -10.39
N SER A 306 -48.03 14.97 -9.73
CA SER A 306 -49.07 15.98 -9.94
C SER A 306 -48.64 17.34 -9.40
N GLY A 307 -48.84 18.40 -10.17
CA GLY A 307 -48.52 19.77 -9.76
C GLY A 307 -49.27 20.22 -8.50
N SER A 308 -50.54 19.78 -8.35
CA SER A 308 -51.35 20.11 -7.17
C SER A 308 -50.79 19.53 -5.87
N SER A 309 -50.02 18.44 -5.96
CA SER A 309 -49.36 17.77 -4.84
C SER A 309 -48.03 18.41 -4.42
N LEU A 310 -47.63 19.52 -5.05
CA LEU A 310 -46.46 20.29 -4.66
C LEU A 310 -46.83 21.30 -3.57
N PRO A 311 -45.94 21.52 -2.57
CA PRO A 311 -46.12 22.57 -1.57
C PRO A 311 -45.86 23.95 -2.17
N THR A 312 -46.40 25.00 -1.54
CA THR A 312 -46.15 26.39 -1.93
C THR A 312 -44.75 26.84 -1.49
N THR A 313 -44.02 27.54 -2.36
CA THR A 313 -42.69 28.10 -2.07
C THR A 313 -42.76 29.04 -0.85
N PRO A 314 -41.80 29.04 0.10
CA PRO A 314 -40.48 28.38 0.08
C PRO A 314 -40.48 26.90 0.51
N SER A 315 -41.61 26.36 0.95
CA SER A 315 -41.73 24.93 1.23
C SER A 315 -41.53 24.14 -0.06
N LYS A 316 -40.83 23.01 0.02
CA LYS A 316 -40.38 22.24 -1.15
C LYS A 316 -40.58 20.75 -0.97
N ARG A 317 -40.87 20.06 -2.07
CA ARG A 317 -40.93 18.60 -2.13
C ARG A 317 -39.67 18.07 -2.80
N TYR A 318 -39.05 17.07 -2.20
CA TYR A 318 -37.99 16.30 -2.85
C TYR A 318 -38.59 15.43 -3.97
N ILE A 319 -38.04 15.57 -5.17
CA ILE A 319 -38.52 14.90 -6.39
C ILE A 319 -37.70 13.65 -6.69
N GLY A 320 -36.37 13.74 -6.55
CA GLY A 320 -35.47 12.63 -6.77
C GLY A 320 -34.01 13.07 -6.88
N GLN A 321 -33.13 12.11 -7.14
CA GLN A 321 -31.69 12.33 -7.24
C GLN A 321 -31.08 11.57 -8.42
N ILE A 322 -29.99 12.13 -8.93
CA ILE A 322 -29.08 11.52 -9.90
C ILE A 322 -27.70 11.45 -9.25
N VAL A 323 -27.04 10.29 -9.28
CA VAL A 323 -25.73 10.05 -8.66
C VAL A 323 -24.73 9.54 -9.68
N ASN A 324 -23.48 10.01 -9.58
CA ASN A 324 -22.32 9.44 -10.27
C ASN A 324 -21.21 9.15 -9.27
N THR A 325 -20.70 7.92 -9.28
CA THR A 325 -19.61 7.46 -8.41
C THR A 325 -18.44 7.06 -9.29
N VAL A 326 -17.28 7.69 -9.08
CA VAL A 326 -16.03 7.40 -9.78
C VAL A 326 -14.99 6.92 -8.78
N THR A 327 -14.55 5.68 -8.92
CA THR A 327 -13.49 5.11 -8.09
C THR A 327 -12.17 5.85 -8.31
N ARG A 328 -11.52 6.26 -7.23
CA ARG A 328 -10.20 6.89 -7.27
C ARG A 328 -9.18 5.84 -7.75
N PRO A 329 -8.26 6.19 -8.66
CA PRO A 329 -7.16 5.30 -9.03
C PRO A 329 -6.35 5.00 -7.76
N SER A 330 -6.41 3.75 -7.30
CA SER A 330 -5.58 3.30 -6.19
C SER A 330 -4.26 2.79 -6.75
N THR A 331 -3.20 3.60 -6.68
CA THR A 331 -1.90 3.00 -6.34
C THR A 331 -2.07 2.45 -4.92
N GLN A 332 -2.35 1.15 -4.82
CA GLN A 332 -2.63 0.50 -3.55
C GLN A 332 -1.40 0.62 -2.64
N PHE A 333 -1.57 1.35 -1.54
CA PHE A 333 -0.58 1.47 -0.49
C PHE A 333 -0.73 0.25 0.42
N GLY A 334 0.09 -0.78 0.20
CA GLY A 334 -0.02 -2.06 0.90
C GLY A 334 -0.02 -1.93 2.43
N TYR A 335 -0.71 -2.83 3.12
CA TYR A 335 -0.88 -2.80 4.57
C TYR A 335 0.46 -2.74 5.33
N GLU A 336 1.46 -3.48 4.86
CA GLU A 336 2.80 -3.49 5.44
C GLU A 336 3.53 -2.15 5.21
N ASN A 337 3.38 -1.53 4.03
CA ASN A 337 3.90 -0.19 3.74
C ASN A 337 3.25 0.85 4.66
N MET A 338 1.94 0.72 4.93
CA MET A 338 1.25 1.60 5.87
C MET A 338 1.87 1.51 7.25
N ILE A 339 1.94 0.31 7.81
CA ILE A 339 2.50 0.09 9.15
C ILE A 339 3.92 0.64 9.21
N TYR A 340 4.78 0.26 8.26
CA TYR A 340 6.16 0.71 8.25
C TYR A 340 6.28 2.25 8.19
N THR A 341 5.48 2.89 7.34
CA THR A 341 5.49 4.35 7.20
C THR A 341 5.07 5.03 8.49
N TYR A 342 4.01 4.55 9.15
CA TYR A 342 3.61 5.08 10.46
C TYR A 342 4.66 4.83 11.53
N CYS A 343 5.28 3.65 11.55
CA CYS A 343 6.40 3.38 12.46
C CYS A 343 7.57 4.35 12.22
N ALA A 344 7.94 4.63 10.96
CA ALA A 344 9.00 5.57 10.63
C ALA A 344 8.66 7.01 11.05
N ILE A 345 7.41 7.43 10.87
CA ILE A 345 6.92 8.73 11.37
C ILE A 345 7.06 8.82 12.89
N LEU A 346 6.61 7.77 13.61
CA LEU A 346 6.66 7.73 15.07
C LEU A 346 8.09 7.65 15.61
N ASP A 347 8.98 6.93 14.94
CA ASP A 347 10.39 6.86 15.32
C ASP A 347 11.10 8.22 15.12
N ASN A 348 10.78 8.91 14.03
CA ASN A 348 11.25 10.27 13.81
C ASN A 348 10.73 11.24 14.89
N TYR A 349 9.44 11.15 15.25
CA TYR A 349 8.86 11.94 16.34
C TYR A 349 9.53 11.64 17.69
N ASN A 350 9.75 10.36 18.00
CA ASN A 350 10.42 9.93 19.22
C ASN A 350 11.85 10.49 19.32
N THR A 351 12.52 10.69 18.19
CA THR A 351 13.89 11.22 18.14
C THR A 351 13.94 12.75 18.11
N SER A 352 13.01 13.40 17.39
CA SER A 352 13.07 14.84 17.12
C SER A 352 12.11 15.69 17.96
N GLY A 353 11.12 15.09 18.61
CA GLY A 353 10.03 15.78 19.31
C GLY A 353 8.99 16.43 18.39
N SER A 354 9.07 16.22 17.07
CA SER A 354 8.17 16.81 16.08
C SER A 354 7.84 15.83 14.96
N LEU A 355 6.67 15.98 14.32
CA LEU A 355 6.35 15.15 13.16
C LEU A 355 7.23 15.56 11.98
N PRO A 356 7.76 14.61 11.20
CA PRO A 356 8.60 14.94 10.05
C PRO A 356 7.78 15.64 8.96
N GLY A 357 8.37 16.66 8.32
CA GLY A 357 7.76 17.35 7.17
C GLY A 357 7.58 16.45 5.94
N SER A 358 8.32 15.35 5.87
CA SER A 358 8.13 14.27 4.90
C SER A 358 8.70 12.96 5.44
N VAL A 359 8.12 11.83 5.04
CA VAL A 359 8.66 10.49 5.31
C VAL A 359 8.92 9.79 3.98
N GLY A 360 10.13 9.26 3.81
CA GLY A 360 10.44 8.42 2.66
C GLY A 360 9.66 7.12 2.76
N VAL A 361 8.87 6.80 1.73
CA VAL A 361 8.19 5.50 1.65
C VAL A 361 8.90 4.65 0.62
N ASN A 362 9.56 3.59 1.10
CA ASN A 362 10.12 2.57 0.23
C ASN A 362 9.08 1.46 -0.02
N GLN A 363 9.17 0.81 -1.16
CA GLN A 363 8.37 -0.39 -1.41
C GLN A 363 8.80 -1.49 -0.43
N TRP A 364 7.85 -2.12 0.28
CA TRP A 364 8.05 -3.34 1.07
C TRP A 364 8.29 -4.56 0.17
N ARG A 365 9.37 -4.49 -0.59
CA ARG A 365 9.80 -5.46 -1.59
C ARG A 365 11.32 -5.46 -1.66
N VAL A 366 11.86 -6.58 -2.10
CA VAL A 366 13.29 -6.82 -2.27
C VAL A 366 13.58 -6.96 -3.76
N THR A 367 14.68 -6.38 -4.24
CA THR A 367 15.17 -6.58 -5.61
C THR A 367 16.24 -7.67 -5.66
N VAL A 368 16.56 -8.16 -6.86
CA VAL A 368 17.71 -9.05 -7.07
C VAL A 368 19.01 -8.40 -6.58
N GLY A 369 19.18 -7.09 -6.80
CA GLY A 369 20.35 -6.34 -6.34
C GLY A 369 20.50 -6.35 -4.83
N ASP A 370 19.41 -6.14 -4.08
CA ASP A 370 19.41 -6.20 -2.61
C ASP A 370 19.82 -7.58 -2.10
N ALA A 371 19.37 -8.65 -2.77
CA ALA A 371 19.69 -10.02 -2.40
C ALA A 371 21.17 -10.37 -2.63
N ILE A 372 21.78 -9.87 -3.70
CA ILE A 372 23.18 -10.16 -4.07
C ILE A 372 24.16 -9.72 -2.98
N GLY A 373 24.04 -8.48 -2.49
CA GLY A 373 24.95 -7.99 -1.44
C GLY A 373 24.85 -8.81 -0.14
N VAL A 374 23.64 -9.23 0.22
CA VAL A 374 23.40 -10.03 1.41
C VAL A 374 23.85 -11.49 1.23
N ALA A 375 23.77 -12.02 0.01
CA ALA A 375 24.27 -13.36 -0.34
C ALA A 375 25.79 -13.45 -0.15
N GLU A 376 26.55 -12.44 -0.58
CA GLU A 376 27.99 -12.38 -0.34
C GLU A 376 28.31 -12.40 1.16
N TYR A 377 27.60 -11.60 1.95
CA TYR A 377 27.73 -11.60 3.42
C TYR A 377 27.47 -12.99 4.02
N VAL A 378 26.37 -13.66 3.65
CA VAL A 378 26.02 -14.98 4.20
C VAL A 378 27.06 -16.03 3.82
N LYS A 379 27.56 -16.02 2.58
CA LYS A 379 28.63 -16.92 2.14
C LYS A 379 29.89 -16.73 3.02
N ASN A 380 30.39 -15.50 3.13
CA ASN A 380 31.58 -15.19 3.95
C ASN A 380 31.34 -15.55 5.43
N TYR A 381 30.14 -15.29 5.96
CA TYR A 381 29.78 -15.65 7.33
C TYR A 381 29.89 -17.16 7.56
N VAL A 382 29.38 -17.98 6.64
CA VAL A 382 29.46 -19.46 6.74
C VAL A 382 30.90 -19.94 6.64
N GLU A 383 31.70 -19.35 5.74
CA GLU A 383 33.11 -19.71 5.57
C GLU A 383 33.94 -19.42 6.82
N ILE A 384 33.64 -18.33 7.54
CA ILE A 384 34.36 -17.92 8.77
C ILE A 384 33.82 -18.63 10.02
N ASN A 385 32.49 -18.71 10.15
CA ASN A 385 31.84 -19.14 11.40
C ASN A 385 31.38 -20.59 11.38
N HIS A 386 31.46 -21.25 10.22
CA HIS A 386 31.09 -22.66 10.02
C HIS A 386 29.63 -22.95 10.46
N LYS A 387 28.75 -21.95 10.35
CA LYS A 387 27.31 -22.02 10.65
C LYS A 387 26.57 -20.91 9.89
N LEU A 388 25.25 -21.04 9.74
CA LEU A 388 24.42 -19.95 9.23
C LEU A 388 24.26 -18.82 10.27
N PRO A 389 24.07 -17.56 9.84
CA PRO A 389 23.60 -16.51 10.73
C PRO A 389 22.16 -16.79 11.19
N SER A 390 21.70 -16.10 12.25
CA SER A 390 20.32 -16.24 12.76
C SER A 390 19.28 -15.54 11.87
N SER A 391 19.68 -14.42 11.27
CA SER A 391 18.88 -13.57 10.39
C SER A 391 19.83 -12.67 9.59
N VAL A 392 19.29 -12.00 8.58
CA VAL A 392 20.01 -11.01 7.77
C VAL A 392 19.18 -9.73 7.64
N THR A 393 19.80 -8.63 7.21
CA THR A 393 19.10 -7.40 6.88
C THR A 393 19.14 -7.20 5.37
N VAL A 394 17.98 -7.14 4.72
CA VAL A 394 17.85 -6.91 3.26
C VAL A 394 17.06 -5.64 3.05
N ASN A 395 17.65 -4.62 2.43
CA ASN A 395 17.00 -3.31 2.23
C ASN A 395 16.39 -2.72 3.53
N GLY A 396 17.13 -2.79 4.65
CA GLY A 396 16.67 -2.35 5.97
C GLY A 396 15.67 -3.28 6.68
N LEU A 397 15.19 -4.33 6.02
CA LEU A 397 14.24 -5.29 6.60
C LEU A 397 14.97 -6.42 7.33
N GLY A 398 14.55 -6.74 8.55
CA GLY A 398 15.02 -7.94 9.26
C GLY A 398 14.41 -9.21 8.66
N ILE A 399 15.23 -10.06 8.03
CA ILE A 399 14.82 -11.25 7.30
C ILE A 399 15.31 -12.51 8.01
N SER A 400 14.39 -13.44 8.28
CA SER A 400 14.73 -14.77 8.82
C SER A 400 15.41 -15.64 7.76
N MET A 401 16.25 -16.60 8.17
CA MET A 401 16.92 -17.49 7.20
C MET A 401 15.97 -18.26 6.25
N PRO A 402 14.78 -18.73 6.68
CA PRO A 402 13.81 -19.32 5.76
C PRO A 402 13.33 -18.33 4.68
N ALA A 403 13.01 -17.10 5.08
CA ALA A 403 12.65 -16.05 4.13
C ALA A 403 13.83 -15.69 3.22
N PHE A 404 15.06 -15.71 3.74
CA PHE A 404 16.25 -15.49 2.93
C PHE A 404 16.48 -16.60 1.90
N LEU A 405 16.25 -17.88 2.24
CA LEU A 405 16.28 -18.97 1.25
C LEU A 405 15.32 -18.68 0.09
N LYS A 406 14.09 -18.23 0.39
CA LYS A 406 13.11 -17.85 -0.65
C LYS A 406 13.64 -16.73 -1.54
N ILE A 407 14.20 -15.67 -0.94
CA ILE A 407 14.79 -14.53 -1.68
C ILE A 407 15.93 -15.00 -2.58
N LEU A 408 16.83 -15.84 -2.07
CA LEU A 408 17.94 -16.41 -2.83
C LEU A 408 17.44 -17.19 -4.06
N THR A 409 16.47 -18.09 -3.86
CA THR A 409 15.93 -18.91 -4.96
C THR A 409 15.12 -18.10 -5.96
N ASP A 410 14.34 -17.12 -5.50
CA ASP A 410 13.60 -16.22 -6.38
C ASP A 410 14.57 -15.38 -7.23
N SER A 411 15.64 -14.88 -6.61
CA SER A 411 16.66 -14.10 -7.32
C SER A 411 17.34 -14.92 -8.42
N VAL A 412 17.72 -16.16 -8.13
CA VAL A 412 18.32 -17.05 -9.14
C VAL A 412 17.35 -17.35 -10.29
N VAL A 413 16.07 -17.62 -9.99
CA VAL A 413 15.05 -17.84 -11.02
C VAL A 413 14.82 -16.58 -11.87
N GLN A 414 14.75 -15.40 -11.24
CA GLN A 414 14.59 -14.13 -11.95
C GLN A 414 15.79 -13.78 -12.82
N ILE A 415 17.02 -14.02 -12.34
CA ILE A 415 18.24 -13.85 -13.14
C ILE A 415 18.19 -14.76 -14.37
N HIS A 416 17.84 -16.04 -14.20
CA HIS A 416 17.73 -16.99 -15.30
C HIS A 416 16.69 -16.57 -16.35
N ALA A 417 15.57 -15.99 -15.90
CA ALA A 417 14.49 -15.50 -16.76
C ALA A 417 14.73 -14.07 -17.31
N ASN A 418 15.86 -13.43 -17.00
CA ASN A 418 16.14 -12.02 -17.33
C ASN A 418 15.09 -11.03 -16.79
N GLN A 419 14.61 -11.26 -15.56
CA GLN A 419 13.55 -10.49 -14.89
C GLN A 419 14.09 -9.70 -13.68
N LEU A 420 15.18 -8.95 -13.87
CA LEU A 420 15.93 -8.33 -12.76
C LEU A 420 15.16 -7.23 -12.00
N ASN A 421 14.15 -6.63 -12.62
CA ASN A 421 13.31 -5.59 -12.03
C ASN A 421 12.08 -6.14 -11.30
N SER A 422 11.89 -7.47 -11.28
CA SER A 422 10.76 -8.09 -10.60
C SER A 422 10.94 -8.02 -9.09
N LEU A 423 9.93 -7.48 -8.42
CA LEU A 423 9.93 -7.32 -6.98
C LEU A 423 9.69 -8.65 -6.26
N ILE A 424 10.54 -8.98 -5.30
CA ILE A 424 10.44 -10.17 -4.43
C ILE A 424 9.69 -9.78 -3.15
N ASN A 425 8.73 -10.60 -2.74
CA ASN A 425 8.01 -10.41 -1.48
C ASN A 425 8.82 -11.04 -0.32
N PRO A 426 9.32 -10.25 0.65
CA PRO A 426 10.06 -10.75 1.82
C PRO A 426 9.12 -11.38 2.88
N LYS A 427 8.17 -12.20 2.45
CA LYS A 427 7.22 -12.90 3.32
C LYS A 427 7.98 -13.80 4.30
N ASN A 428 7.53 -13.85 5.55
CA ASN A 428 8.05 -14.79 6.55
C ASN A 428 7.61 -16.22 6.25
N TYR A 429 8.53 -17.17 6.45
CA TYR A 429 8.30 -18.60 6.30
C TYR A 429 8.73 -19.34 7.58
N GLY A 430 8.01 -20.40 7.93
CA GLY A 430 8.40 -21.31 9.01
C GLY A 430 9.75 -21.99 8.75
N THR A 431 10.40 -22.44 9.81
CA THR A 431 11.69 -23.13 9.75
C THR A 431 11.56 -24.53 9.13
N ALA A 432 12.69 -25.09 8.68
CA ALA A 432 12.79 -26.49 8.32
C ALA A 432 12.86 -27.33 9.62
N PRO A 433 11.87 -28.22 9.90
CA PRO A 433 11.78 -28.90 11.20
C PRO A 433 12.85 -29.97 11.43
N SER A 434 13.37 -30.61 10.37
CA SER A 434 14.33 -31.72 10.49
C SER A 434 15.23 -31.83 9.24
N PRO A 435 16.06 -30.82 8.96
CA PRO A 435 16.97 -30.87 7.83
C PRO A 435 18.09 -31.89 8.07
N VAL A 436 18.43 -32.65 7.03
CA VAL A 436 19.51 -33.66 7.05
C VAL A 436 20.30 -33.54 5.76
N ASP A 437 21.63 -33.55 5.84
CA ASP A 437 22.50 -33.49 4.68
C ASP A 437 23.17 -34.86 4.43
N LYS A 438 23.10 -35.36 3.19
CA LYS A 438 23.80 -36.56 2.71
C LYS A 438 24.34 -36.32 1.29
N MET A 439 24.92 -35.15 1.06
CA MET A 439 25.59 -34.82 -0.19
C MET A 439 27.01 -35.39 -0.21
N SER A 440 27.52 -35.66 -1.41
CA SER A 440 28.93 -35.84 -1.72
C SER A 440 29.53 -34.52 -2.20
N SER A 441 30.86 -34.40 -2.17
CA SER A 441 31.53 -33.24 -2.78
C SER A 441 31.51 -33.35 -4.29
N GLY A 442 31.29 -32.25 -5.00
CA GLY A 442 31.36 -32.20 -6.46
C GLY A 442 30.63 -31.00 -7.06
N ASP A 443 30.62 -30.92 -8.38
CA ASP A 443 30.02 -29.80 -9.12
C ASP A 443 28.56 -30.10 -9.51
N MET A 444 27.65 -29.24 -9.04
CA MET A 444 26.24 -29.26 -9.43
C MET A 444 26.00 -28.39 -10.67
N SER A 445 25.25 -28.88 -11.66
CA SER A 445 25.02 -28.18 -12.93
C SER A 445 24.03 -27.01 -12.82
N LEU A 446 24.15 -26.04 -13.75
CA LEU A 446 23.18 -24.95 -13.94
C LEU A 446 21.74 -25.44 -13.99
N GLN A 447 21.46 -26.45 -14.80
CA GLN A 447 20.10 -26.96 -14.97
C GLN A 447 19.53 -27.54 -13.67
N GLU A 448 20.36 -28.23 -12.90
CA GLU A 448 19.96 -28.87 -11.64
C GLU A 448 19.68 -27.84 -10.55
N TYR A 449 20.56 -26.86 -10.33
CA TYR A 449 20.29 -25.85 -9.29
C TYR A 449 19.15 -24.89 -9.68
N ILE A 450 18.90 -24.64 -10.98
CA ILE A 450 17.70 -23.89 -11.40
C ILE A 450 16.43 -24.68 -11.09
N PHE A 451 16.41 -25.98 -11.40
CA PHE A 451 15.29 -26.87 -11.09
C PHE A 451 14.99 -26.88 -9.58
N ILE A 452 16.02 -27.02 -8.74
CA ILE A 452 15.86 -26.98 -7.29
C ILE A 452 15.32 -25.61 -6.83
N ALA A 453 15.81 -24.50 -7.38
CA ALA A 453 15.36 -23.15 -6.99
C ALA A 453 13.86 -22.96 -7.26
N GLN A 454 13.39 -23.40 -8.43
CA GLN A 454 11.98 -23.34 -8.81
C GLN A 454 11.10 -24.17 -7.87
N ASN A 455 11.53 -25.37 -7.51
CA ASN A 455 10.77 -26.24 -6.63
C ASN A 455 10.82 -25.80 -5.15
N VAL A 456 11.93 -25.22 -4.68
CA VAL A 456 12.00 -24.58 -3.36
C VAL A 456 11.00 -23.43 -3.28
N LYS A 457 10.97 -22.57 -4.30
CA LYS A 457 9.97 -21.50 -4.41
C LYS A 457 8.55 -22.06 -4.29
N LYS A 458 8.20 -23.05 -5.12
CA LYS A 458 6.88 -23.70 -5.13
C LYS A 458 6.56 -24.33 -3.78
N PHE A 459 7.51 -25.04 -3.18
CA PHE A 459 7.35 -25.67 -1.87
C PHE A 459 7.02 -24.65 -0.79
N MET A 460 7.79 -23.57 -0.70
CA MET A 460 7.63 -22.57 0.35
C MET A 460 6.30 -21.83 0.21
N GLU A 461 5.90 -21.49 -1.02
CA GLU A 461 4.59 -20.88 -1.32
C GLU A 461 3.43 -21.77 -0.88
N ASN A 462 3.53 -23.09 -1.12
CA ASN A 462 2.48 -24.06 -0.78
C ASN A 462 2.46 -24.48 0.70
N LYS A 463 3.63 -24.64 1.32
CA LYS A 463 3.76 -25.21 2.67
C LYS A 463 3.94 -24.16 3.77
N GLY A 464 4.19 -22.90 3.40
CA GLY A 464 4.42 -21.81 4.36
C GLY A 464 5.69 -21.96 5.21
N ARG A 465 6.62 -22.86 4.84
CA ARG A 465 7.87 -23.12 5.55
C ARG A 465 8.99 -23.56 4.61
N ALA A 466 10.24 -23.44 5.06
CA ALA A 466 11.38 -23.97 4.35
C ALA A 466 11.35 -25.52 4.26
N PRO A 467 11.86 -26.10 3.16
CA PRO A 467 11.99 -27.54 3.02
C PRO A 467 13.17 -28.08 3.84
N ASN A 468 13.08 -29.33 4.30
CA ASN A 468 14.18 -30.01 5.02
C ASN A 468 15.35 -30.34 4.08
N ILE A 469 15.02 -30.74 2.86
CA ILE A 469 15.92 -31.10 1.77
C ILE A 469 15.34 -30.59 0.44
N ALA A 470 16.14 -30.50 -0.61
CA ALA A 470 15.68 -30.07 -1.94
C ALA A 470 14.37 -30.80 -2.37
N PRO A 471 13.32 -30.06 -2.72
CA PRO A 471 12.06 -30.65 -3.20
C PRO A 471 12.06 -30.88 -4.71
N ASP A 472 11.26 -31.85 -5.16
CA ASP A 472 10.93 -32.07 -6.56
C ASP A 472 9.65 -31.30 -6.98
N THR A 473 9.13 -31.57 -8.17
CA THR A 473 7.92 -30.95 -8.72
C THR A 473 6.65 -31.24 -7.94
N ASP A 474 6.59 -32.40 -7.27
CA ASP A 474 5.46 -32.87 -6.49
C ASP A 474 5.61 -32.51 -5.00
N LEU A 475 6.60 -31.66 -4.68
CA LEU A 475 6.95 -31.22 -3.33
C LEU A 475 7.47 -32.35 -2.43
N GLY A 476 7.86 -33.48 -3.04
CA GLY A 476 8.56 -34.61 -2.44
C GLY A 476 10.08 -34.42 -2.43
N PRO A 477 10.85 -35.39 -1.91
CA PRO A 477 12.30 -35.31 -1.84
C PRO A 477 12.97 -35.50 -3.20
N TYR A 478 13.78 -34.54 -3.63
CA TYR A 478 14.58 -34.64 -4.84
C TYR A 478 15.95 -35.29 -4.57
N VAL A 479 16.34 -36.26 -5.41
CA VAL A 479 17.67 -36.87 -5.41
C VAL A 479 18.55 -36.12 -6.40
N THR A 480 19.57 -35.45 -5.89
CA THR A 480 20.53 -34.70 -6.71
C THR A 480 21.60 -35.63 -7.30
N SER A 481 22.32 -35.14 -8.31
CA SER A 481 23.52 -35.78 -8.87
C SER A 481 24.62 -36.04 -7.82
N LEU A 482 24.63 -35.27 -6.73
CA LEU A 482 25.62 -35.36 -5.65
C LEU A 482 25.10 -36.10 -4.41
N GLY A 483 23.83 -36.52 -4.39
CA GLY A 483 23.28 -37.32 -3.30
C GLY A 483 21.81 -37.07 -2.98
N PRO A 484 21.21 -37.91 -2.12
CA PRO A 484 19.76 -37.95 -1.91
C PRO A 484 19.22 -36.90 -0.94
N LYS A 485 20.08 -36.13 -0.25
CA LYS A 485 19.63 -35.18 0.78
C LYS A 485 20.45 -33.89 0.74
N PHE A 486 20.02 -32.95 -0.09
CA PHE A 486 20.59 -31.60 -0.13
C PHE A 486 19.88 -30.71 0.89
N SER A 487 20.49 -30.50 2.06
CA SER A 487 19.82 -29.91 3.23
C SER A 487 19.47 -28.43 3.08
N TYR A 488 18.49 -27.98 3.87
CA TYR A 488 18.13 -26.57 4.07
C TYR A 488 19.34 -25.64 4.20
N GLN A 489 20.29 -25.97 5.08
CA GLN A 489 21.46 -25.13 5.35
C GLN A 489 22.39 -25.07 4.14
N ASN A 490 22.60 -26.21 3.48
CA ASN A 490 23.48 -26.31 2.33
C ASN A 490 22.88 -25.61 1.10
N MET A 491 21.56 -25.63 0.94
CA MET A 491 20.86 -24.84 -0.09
C MET A 491 21.12 -23.33 0.10
N ILE A 492 20.92 -22.79 1.31
CA ILE A 492 21.18 -21.37 1.59
C ILE A 492 22.62 -21.00 1.23
N TYR A 493 23.59 -21.79 1.70
CA TYR A 493 24.99 -21.53 1.42
C TYR A 493 25.32 -21.63 -0.07
N THR A 494 24.81 -22.64 -0.76
CA THR A 494 25.05 -22.85 -2.19
C THR A 494 24.45 -21.72 -3.03
N TYR A 495 23.21 -21.32 -2.79
CA TYR A 495 22.61 -20.18 -3.51
C TYR A 495 23.28 -18.85 -3.17
N SER A 496 23.82 -18.71 -1.95
CA SER A 496 24.64 -17.54 -1.61
C SER A 496 25.90 -17.46 -2.48
N LYS A 497 26.59 -18.59 -2.71
CA LYS A 497 27.74 -18.67 -3.63
C LYS A 497 27.35 -18.41 -5.09
N ILE A 498 26.20 -18.93 -5.53
CA ILE A 498 25.69 -18.70 -6.89
C ILE A 498 25.50 -17.20 -7.14
N LEU A 499 24.83 -16.49 -6.21
CA LEU A 499 24.60 -15.04 -6.36
C LEU A 499 25.89 -14.22 -6.24
N ASP A 500 26.83 -14.59 -5.36
CA ASP A 500 28.17 -13.97 -5.31
C ASP A 500 28.94 -14.16 -6.63
N THR A 501 28.80 -15.33 -7.26
CA THR A 501 29.44 -15.60 -8.56
C THR A 501 28.80 -14.77 -9.68
N TYR A 502 27.47 -14.65 -9.67
CA TYR A 502 26.74 -13.75 -10.57
C TYR A 502 27.17 -12.29 -10.38
N ASN A 503 27.33 -11.82 -9.13
CA ASN A 503 27.79 -10.46 -8.82
C ASN A 503 29.12 -10.14 -9.50
N LYS A 504 30.06 -11.10 -9.45
CA LYS A 504 31.43 -10.93 -9.96
C LYS A 504 31.54 -11.06 -11.48
N THR A 505 30.68 -11.87 -12.09
CA THR A 505 30.83 -12.27 -13.50
C THR A 505 29.71 -11.77 -14.42
N GLY A 506 28.61 -11.28 -13.85
CA GLY A 506 27.38 -10.95 -14.57
C GLY A 506 26.64 -12.17 -15.14
N ARG A 507 27.05 -13.41 -14.80
CA ARG A 507 26.49 -14.66 -15.34
C ARG A 507 26.29 -15.69 -14.25
N LEU A 508 25.19 -16.44 -14.34
CA LEU A 508 24.99 -17.61 -13.49
C LEU A 508 26.07 -18.66 -13.83
N PRO A 509 26.69 -19.29 -12.83
CA PRO A 509 27.79 -20.21 -13.07
C PRO A 509 27.30 -21.50 -13.76
N ALA A 510 28.04 -21.99 -14.76
CA ALA A 510 27.67 -23.23 -15.47
C ALA A 510 27.62 -24.45 -14.54
N THR A 511 28.48 -24.45 -13.52
CA THR A 511 28.49 -25.41 -12.42
C THR A 511 28.81 -24.70 -11.10
N ILE A 512 28.44 -25.30 -9.96
CA ILE A 512 28.80 -24.81 -8.64
C ILE A 512 29.32 -25.94 -7.76
N ASP A 513 30.50 -25.74 -7.14
CA ASP A 513 31.06 -26.69 -6.16
C ASP A 513 30.11 -26.80 -4.96
N VAL A 514 29.71 -28.01 -4.60
CA VAL A 514 28.90 -28.33 -3.42
C VAL A 514 29.67 -29.32 -2.57
N LYS A 515 29.61 -29.15 -1.25
CA LYS A 515 30.23 -30.04 -0.26
C LYS A 515 29.18 -30.49 0.74
N PRO A 516 29.33 -31.67 1.36
CA PRO A 516 28.48 -32.08 2.47
C PRO A 516 28.48 -31.02 3.56
N TRP A 517 27.31 -30.71 4.13
CA TRP A 517 27.20 -29.67 5.17
C TRP A 517 28.11 -29.96 6.37
N SER A 518 28.30 -31.24 6.70
CA SER A 518 29.21 -31.68 7.76
C SER A 518 30.69 -31.36 7.49
N ILE A 519 31.11 -31.20 6.23
CA ILE A 519 32.47 -30.73 5.90
C ILE A 519 32.56 -29.21 6.11
N ILE A 520 31.51 -28.48 5.74
CA ILE A 520 31.45 -27.01 5.89
C ILE A 520 31.43 -26.62 7.37
N THR A 521 30.70 -27.35 8.21
CA THR A 521 30.59 -27.07 9.65
C THR A 521 31.75 -27.63 10.49
N ASN A 522 32.52 -28.59 9.96
CA ASN A 522 33.69 -29.17 10.62
C ASN A 522 34.98 -28.86 9.85
N TYR A 523 35.33 -27.56 9.74
CA TYR A 523 36.51 -27.08 9.01
C TYR A 523 37.84 -27.71 9.45
N GLN A 524 37.92 -28.13 10.72
CA GLN A 524 39.09 -28.84 11.26
C GLN A 524 39.33 -30.20 10.57
N ARG A 525 38.33 -30.74 9.85
CA ARG A 525 38.44 -32.03 9.15
C ARG A 525 39.42 -31.93 7.98
N ALA A 526 40.56 -32.58 8.13
CA ALA A 526 41.66 -32.53 7.16
C ALA A 526 42.53 -33.77 7.26
N THR A 527 43.35 -33.99 6.23
CA THR A 527 44.35 -35.06 6.20
C THR A 527 45.72 -34.41 6.22
N PHE A 528 46.57 -34.78 7.17
CA PHE A 528 47.92 -34.24 7.31
C PHE A 528 48.95 -35.35 7.13
N THR A 529 50.01 -35.07 6.38
CA THR A 529 51.15 -35.98 6.32
C THR A 529 51.91 -35.96 7.66
N LEU A 530 52.70 -37.02 7.89
CA LEU A 530 53.62 -37.06 9.02
C LEU A 530 54.50 -35.81 9.06
N GLN A 531 55.11 -35.44 7.93
CA GLN A 531 56.02 -34.30 7.81
C GLN A 531 55.34 -32.97 8.13
N GLN A 532 54.12 -32.74 7.64
CA GLN A 532 53.35 -31.52 7.94
C GLN A 532 53.10 -31.38 9.45
N THR A 533 52.81 -32.48 10.14
CA THR A 533 52.59 -32.47 11.59
C THR A 533 53.88 -32.19 12.35
N LEU A 534 55.02 -32.77 11.91
CA LEU A 534 56.33 -32.54 12.53
C LEU A 534 56.77 -31.07 12.42
N ILE A 535 56.59 -30.45 11.25
CA ILE A 535 56.89 -29.03 11.04
C ILE A 535 56.03 -28.15 11.97
N ALA A 536 54.73 -28.46 12.07
CA ALA A 536 53.82 -27.73 12.95
C ALA A 536 54.18 -27.91 14.44
N ALA A 537 54.56 -29.12 14.86
CA ALA A 537 55.03 -29.40 16.22
C ALA A 537 56.30 -28.60 16.55
N GLN A 538 57.27 -28.59 15.64
CA GLN A 538 58.49 -27.81 15.80
C GLN A 538 58.19 -26.31 15.95
N TRP A 539 57.30 -25.77 15.11
CA TRP A 539 56.90 -24.37 15.21
C TRP A 539 56.21 -24.05 16.55
N VAL A 540 55.31 -24.91 17.04
CA VAL A 540 54.65 -24.70 18.35
C VAL A 540 55.67 -24.73 19.49
N LYS A 541 56.64 -25.65 19.45
CA LYS A 541 57.72 -25.70 20.43
C LYS A 541 58.50 -24.38 20.45
N GLU A 542 58.99 -23.93 19.29
CA GLU A 542 59.76 -22.68 19.17
C GLU A 542 58.94 -21.44 19.59
N TYR A 543 57.65 -21.41 19.23
CA TYR A 543 56.73 -20.36 19.63
C TYR A 543 56.59 -20.29 21.15
N VAL A 544 56.38 -21.42 21.83
CA VAL A 544 56.22 -21.47 23.28
C VAL A 544 57.51 -21.09 24.00
N GLU A 545 58.66 -21.57 23.52
CA GLU A 545 59.98 -21.25 24.10
C GLU A 545 60.29 -19.75 23.99
N THR A 546 59.88 -19.12 22.88
CA THR A 546 60.08 -17.69 22.64
C THR A 546 59.06 -16.81 23.38
N ASN A 547 57.77 -17.16 23.32
CA ASN A 547 56.67 -16.30 23.76
C ASN A 547 56.14 -16.64 25.15
N GLN A 548 56.58 -17.74 25.76
CA GLN A 548 56.15 -18.22 27.08
C GLN A 548 54.63 -18.41 27.20
N LYS A 549 53.96 -18.71 26.08
CA LYS A 549 52.52 -19.03 25.99
C LYS A 549 52.23 -19.92 24.78
N LEU A 550 51.13 -20.67 24.80
CA LEU A 550 50.63 -21.36 23.60
C LEU A 550 50.13 -20.35 22.56
N PRO A 551 50.23 -20.65 21.25
CA PRO A 551 49.56 -19.88 20.20
C PRO A 551 48.04 -20.11 20.28
N GLU A 552 47.22 -19.21 19.72
CA GLU A 552 45.76 -19.40 19.70
C GLU A 552 45.34 -20.56 18.78
N GLN A 553 46.09 -20.79 17.71
CA GLN A 553 45.88 -21.84 16.71
C GLN A 553 47.20 -22.15 15.99
N VAL A 554 47.23 -23.28 15.27
CA VAL A 554 48.40 -23.77 14.53
C VAL A 554 48.05 -23.85 13.06
N THR A 555 48.80 -23.17 12.19
CA THR A 555 48.58 -23.25 10.75
C THR A 555 49.33 -24.45 10.17
N ILE A 556 48.61 -25.38 9.55
CA ILE A 556 49.17 -26.56 8.88
C ILE A 556 48.62 -26.60 7.46
N ASN A 557 49.48 -26.42 6.46
CA ASN A 557 49.10 -26.42 5.04
C ASN A 557 47.92 -25.47 4.75
N ASP A 558 48.08 -24.20 5.12
CA ASP A 558 47.11 -23.09 5.01
C ASP A 558 45.78 -23.30 5.75
N LYS A 559 45.70 -24.30 6.63
CA LYS A 559 44.54 -24.51 7.51
C LYS A 559 44.88 -24.12 8.94
N ASN A 560 44.01 -23.32 9.53
CA ASN A 560 44.10 -22.95 10.93
C ASN A 560 43.49 -24.04 11.82
N ILE A 561 44.34 -24.70 12.59
CA ILE A 561 43.99 -25.83 13.45
C ILE A 561 43.93 -25.38 14.91
N ASN A 562 42.79 -25.60 15.56
CA ASN A 562 42.64 -25.23 16.97
C ASN A 562 43.48 -26.16 17.87
N LEU A 563 43.88 -25.67 19.04
CA LEU A 563 44.76 -26.41 19.94
C LEU A 563 44.25 -27.81 20.37
N PRO A 564 42.94 -28.03 20.65
CA PRO A 564 42.43 -29.37 20.93
C PRO A 564 42.61 -30.33 19.75
N SER A 565 42.30 -29.88 18.53
CA SER A 565 42.49 -30.68 17.32
C SER A 565 43.98 -30.93 17.06
N PHE A 566 44.82 -29.95 17.34
CA PHE A 566 46.27 -30.13 17.27
C PHE A 566 46.78 -31.16 18.29
N LEU A 567 46.30 -31.16 19.53
CA LEU A 567 46.63 -32.19 20.54
C LEU A 567 46.21 -33.59 20.08
N LYS A 568 45.01 -33.72 19.48
CA LYS A 568 44.59 -34.99 18.87
C LYS A 568 45.54 -35.42 17.77
N LEU A 569 45.91 -34.50 16.88
CA LEU A 569 46.82 -34.77 15.77
C LEU A 569 48.19 -35.24 16.28
N LEU A 570 48.80 -34.53 17.22
CA LEU A 570 50.09 -34.88 17.85
C LEU A 570 50.04 -36.28 18.47
N THR A 571 49.04 -36.53 19.32
CA THR A 571 48.94 -37.82 20.02
C THR A 571 48.73 -38.98 19.05
N THR A 572 47.92 -38.80 17.99
CA THR A 572 47.73 -39.80 16.94
C THR A 572 49.02 -40.04 16.15
N VAL A 573 49.69 -38.99 15.69
CA VAL A 573 50.96 -39.11 14.95
C VAL A 573 52.03 -39.82 15.78
N ILE A 574 52.11 -39.57 17.08
CA ILE A 574 53.04 -40.27 17.98
C ILE A 574 52.78 -41.79 18.04
N GLN A 575 51.51 -42.21 18.07
CA GLN A 575 51.18 -43.64 18.01
C GLN A 575 51.55 -44.25 16.66
N LYS A 576 51.32 -43.51 15.56
CA LYS A 576 51.69 -43.97 14.20
C LYS A 576 53.20 -44.14 14.05
N ILE A 577 53.98 -43.17 14.54
CA ILE A 577 55.45 -43.26 14.59
C ILE A 577 55.89 -44.50 15.38
N ASN A 578 55.29 -44.76 16.56
CA ASN A 578 55.61 -45.94 17.35
C ASN A 578 55.30 -47.26 16.63
N ASN A 579 54.28 -47.27 15.78
CA ASN A 579 53.85 -48.44 15.01
C ASN A 579 54.49 -48.52 13.62
N ASN A 580 55.46 -47.65 13.29
CA ASN A 580 56.09 -47.54 11.98
C ASN A 580 55.08 -47.28 10.82
N ASP A 581 53.97 -46.60 11.11
CA ASP A 581 52.92 -46.24 10.17
C ASP A 581 53.13 -44.83 9.61
N HIS A 582 53.46 -44.73 8.33
CA HIS A 582 53.75 -43.48 7.63
C HIS A 582 52.54 -42.93 6.85
N THR A 583 51.37 -43.54 6.95
CA THR A 583 50.18 -43.07 6.23
C THR A 583 49.75 -41.68 6.74
N PRO A 584 49.09 -40.85 5.92
CA PRO A 584 48.55 -39.58 6.39
C PRO A 584 47.55 -39.74 7.54
N THR A 585 47.48 -38.76 8.45
CA THR A 585 46.56 -38.75 9.59
C THR A 585 45.31 -37.97 9.25
N HIS A 586 44.16 -38.63 9.36
CA HIS A 586 42.86 -38.00 9.17
C HIS A 586 42.36 -37.42 10.49
N LEU A 587 42.26 -36.09 10.57
CA LEU A 587 41.52 -35.44 11.63
C LEU A 587 40.05 -35.44 11.22
N THR A 588 39.21 -36.24 11.87
CA THR A 588 37.84 -36.51 11.44
C THR A 588 36.79 -35.63 12.12
N ASN A 589 37.14 -35.03 13.26
CA ASN A 589 36.24 -34.27 14.12
C ASN A 589 36.85 -32.93 14.53
N THR A 590 35.99 -32.02 15.00
CA THR A 590 36.41 -30.81 15.72
C THR A 590 36.40 -31.11 17.21
N TYR A 591 37.49 -30.79 17.91
CA TYR A 591 37.60 -31.02 19.36
C TYR A 591 37.45 -29.71 20.13
N GLN A 592 36.67 -29.74 21.21
CA GLN A 592 36.43 -28.61 22.11
C GLN A 592 37.57 -28.44 23.12
N ASN A 593 37.70 -27.22 23.64
CA ASN A 593 38.63 -26.91 24.73
C ASN A 593 38.25 -27.67 26.02
N PRO A 594 39.23 -27.96 26.90
CA PRO A 594 38.96 -28.48 28.24
C PRO A 594 38.13 -27.46 29.06
N THR A 595 37.35 -27.93 30.02
CA THR A 595 36.50 -27.08 30.86
C THR A 595 37.21 -26.51 32.09
N ALA A 596 38.19 -27.24 32.64
CA ALA A 596 38.89 -26.86 33.86
C ALA A 596 40.32 -27.45 33.86
N PRO A 597 41.20 -26.98 32.95
CA PRO A 597 42.58 -27.47 32.90
C PRO A 597 43.32 -27.13 34.20
N GLN A 598 44.12 -28.07 34.70
CA GLN A 598 44.95 -27.90 35.90
C GLN A 598 46.34 -28.48 35.64
N ASP A 599 47.37 -27.82 36.16
CA ASP A 599 48.75 -28.27 36.01
C ASP A 599 49.53 -28.13 37.32
N THR A 600 50.19 -29.21 37.73
CA THR A 600 50.96 -29.33 38.99
C THR A 600 52.22 -30.16 38.79
N ILE A 601 52.67 -30.37 37.55
CA ILE A 601 53.89 -31.14 37.29
C ILE A 601 55.13 -30.37 37.74
N LYS A 602 56.15 -31.11 38.15
CA LYS A 602 57.51 -30.62 38.39
C LYS A 602 58.43 -31.06 37.24
N THR A 603 59.58 -30.40 37.12
CA THR A 603 60.61 -30.76 36.14
C THR A 603 61.06 -32.21 36.31
N GLY A 604 61.18 -32.94 35.21
CA GLY A 604 61.63 -34.33 35.19
C GLY A 604 61.62 -34.89 33.77
N GLN A 605 61.81 -36.21 33.65
CA GLN A 605 61.88 -36.92 32.37
C GLN A 605 60.74 -37.93 32.27
N LEU A 606 60.09 -38.01 31.10
CA LEU A 606 59.11 -39.05 30.78
C LEU A 606 59.78 -40.15 29.98
N THR A 607 59.55 -41.41 30.36
CA THR A 607 60.02 -42.55 29.56
C THR A 607 59.18 -42.70 28.29
N LYS A 608 59.76 -43.33 27.25
CA LYS A 608 59.05 -43.67 26.00
C LYS A 608 57.72 -44.38 26.24
N ALA A 609 57.75 -45.42 27.07
CA ALA A 609 56.55 -46.17 27.42
C ALA A 609 55.47 -45.27 28.03
N LYS A 610 55.86 -44.29 28.85
CA LYS A 610 54.92 -43.45 29.58
C LYS A 610 54.22 -42.42 28.70
N TYR A 611 54.95 -41.67 27.87
CA TYR A 611 54.29 -40.71 26.99
C TYR A 611 53.43 -41.41 25.92
N LEU A 612 53.81 -42.62 25.48
CA LEU A 612 52.96 -43.42 24.58
C LEU A 612 51.66 -43.88 25.25
N GLU A 613 51.73 -44.38 26.47
CA GLU A 613 50.53 -44.78 27.24
C GLU A 613 49.52 -43.62 27.33
N ILE A 614 50.02 -42.43 27.71
CA ILE A 614 49.20 -41.24 27.89
C ILE A 614 48.65 -40.75 26.55
N ALA A 615 49.44 -40.73 25.48
CA ALA A 615 48.97 -40.34 24.15
C ALA A 615 47.79 -41.21 23.68
N GLY A 616 47.86 -42.52 23.91
CA GLY A 616 46.76 -43.45 23.59
C GLY A 616 45.50 -43.22 24.44
N GLN A 617 45.66 -42.87 25.72
CA GLN A 617 44.54 -42.52 26.61
C GLN A 617 43.86 -41.22 26.18
N ILE A 618 44.65 -40.19 25.85
CA ILE A 618 44.14 -38.90 25.33
C ILE A 618 43.34 -39.14 24.06
N GLN A 619 43.86 -39.92 23.11
CA GLN A 619 43.14 -40.21 21.88
C GLN A 619 41.76 -40.81 22.12
N ARG A 620 41.68 -41.87 22.94
CA ARG A 620 40.40 -42.53 23.27
C ARG A 620 39.44 -41.60 23.99
N TYR A 621 39.96 -40.76 24.90
CA TYR A 621 39.15 -39.75 25.57
C TYR A 621 38.58 -38.73 24.57
N MET A 622 39.44 -38.20 23.70
CA MET A 622 39.04 -37.19 22.73
C MET A 622 38.06 -37.74 21.70
N ASP A 623 38.27 -38.97 21.21
CA ASP A 623 37.35 -39.61 20.25
C ASP A 623 35.96 -39.87 20.85
N ARG A 624 35.90 -40.17 22.15
CA ARG A 624 34.62 -40.40 22.85
C ARG A 624 33.89 -39.10 23.19
N ASN A 625 34.62 -38.07 23.60
CA ASN A 625 34.03 -36.87 24.20
C ASN A 625 34.03 -35.65 23.27
N LEU A 626 34.72 -35.72 22.13
CA LEU A 626 34.96 -34.58 21.21
C LEU A 626 35.53 -33.35 21.93
N GLN A 627 36.32 -33.58 22.99
CA GLN A 627 36.86 -32.57 23.88
C GLN A 627 38.26 -32.99 24.35
N ALA A 628 39.18 -32.03 24.47
CA ALA A 628 40.49 -32.27 25.06
C ALA A 628 40.40 -32.47 26.59
N PRO A 629 41.22 -33.36 27.18
CA PRO A 629 41.20 -33.58 28.62
C PRO A 629 41.76 -32.37 29.37
N ASN A 630 41.24 -32.12 30.57
CA ASN A 630 41.76 -31.09 31.48
C ASN A 630 43.24 -31.34 31.83
N TYR A 631 43.58 -32.60 32.09
CA TYR A 631 44.92 -33.06 32.48
C TYR A 631 45.05 -34.59 32.35
N SER A 632 46.29 -35.10 32.46
CA SER A 632 46.59 -36.50 32.75
C SER A 632 47.14 -36.66 34.17
N THR A 633 46.77 -37.72 34.88
CA THR A 633 47.27 -38.04 36.24
C THR A 633 48.37 -39.11 36.23
N LYS A 634 48.85 -39.50 35.05
CA LYS A 634 49.70 -40.69 34.89
C LYS A 634 51.19 -40.40 34.75
N THR A 635 51.62 -39.14 34.80
CA THR A 635 53.00 -38.77 34.44
C THR A 635 54.07 -39.24 35.42
N GLY A 636 53.72 -39.35 36.71
CA GLY A 636 54.71 -39.56 37.78
C GLY A 636 55.53 -38.31 38.13
N LEU A 637 55.29 -37.18 37.46
CA LEU A 637 55.99 -35.90 37.70
C LEU A 637 55.15 -34.90 38.52
N GLY A 638 53.94 -35.29 38.91
CA GLY A 638 52.98 -34.48 39.66
C GLY A 638 51.57 -35.07 39.53
N THR A 639 50.60 -34.45 40.21
CA THR A 639 49.22 -34.95 40.25
C THR A 639 48.48 -34.71 38.93
N TYR A 640 48.70 -33.54 38.32
CA TYR A 640 47.99 -33.09 37.12
C TYR A 640 48.98 -32.58 36.07
N TRP A 641 49.04 -33.27 34.93
CA TRP A 641 49.71 -32.80 33.73
C TRP A 641 48.72 -32.15 32.80
N GLY A 642 48.70 -30.82 32.83
CA GLY A 642 47.65 -30.00 32.28
C GLY A 642 47.65 -29.95 30.77
N TYR A 643 46.48 -29.64 30.22
CA TYR A 643 46.23 -29.45 28.79
C TYR A 643 47.31 -28.66 28.04
N HIS A 644 47.76 -27.54 28.61
CA HIS A 644 48.75 -26.69 27.95
C HIS A 644 50.12 -27.37 27.85
N ASN A 645 50.58 -28.00 28.94
CA ASN A 645 51.83 -28.75 28.95
C ASN A 645 51.74 -30.03 28.13
N LEU A 646 50.57 -30.65 28.00
CA LEU A 646 50.39 -31.78 27.08
C LEU A 646 50.71 -31.38 25.64
N ILE A 647 50.18 -30.25 25.17
CA ILE A 647 50.45 -29.74 23.82
C ILE A 647 51.93 -29.42 23.66
N TYR A 648 52.50 -28.65 24.58
CA TYR A 648 53.91 -28.26 24.51
C TYR A 648 54.83 -29.48 24.52
N THR A 649 54.62 -30.43 25.43
CA THR A 649 55.49 -31.59 25.57
C THR A 649 55.39 -32.55 24.38
N TYR A 650 54.20 -32.73 23.78
CA TYR A 650 54.09 -33.53 22.56
C TYR A 650 54.53 -32.80 21.29
N SER A 651 54.69 -31.48 21.36
CA SER A 651 55.28 -30.68 20.28
C SER A 651 56.82 -30.70 20.33
N LYS A 652 57.39 -30.94 21.51
CA LYS A 652 58.82 -31.04 21.78
C LYS A 652 59.34 -32.45 21.52
#